data_AF-A0A836F4L4-F1
#
_entry.id   AF-A0A836F4L4-F1
#
_cell.length_a   1.000
_cell.length_b   1.000
_cell.length_c   1.000
_cell.angle_alpha   90.00
_cell.angle_beta   90.00
_cell.angle_gamma   90.00
#
_symmetry.space_group_name_H-M   'P 1'
#
loop_
_entity.id
_entity.type
_entity.pdbx_description
1 polymer ?
#
loop_
_entity_poly.entity_id
_entity_poly.type
_entity_poly.pdbx_seq_one_letter_code
_entity_poly.pdbx_strand_id
1 'polypeptide(L)'
;KRLLSISANNKADVIFITGHVDATDREYVNKVIETIIINPKELSKNIAILIDTIEKNLNEITNYRTVCGIRNKTLIINLPVIDNDCIAAIADTLINTLHLIRKKDDKNKETESLFANAYFLNSSDNNVLEEEWTPIISLNDALLILKEVSITSTITENTESVKISDAYGRILHKNVYSKYNVPSFRTSKKHGYAVLFPPISLQCGTCVWVKSGAPIPNEATAVVEEKNTKRIRSLLNNDKVYIEILSKPQYGQNINPIGHHMTINKLILKRSTRIGPEEMGVLAASGHKEVVVVQQLSIGVLSIGNNLEEPGKPLKPGYIYDISRIIIISLLKNNDFSSSDFGIVNNTSSSIKENIEKALDKVDILVTLGCANDKDLLKKILLEYFHAEIYFGNVNIKPGKSTTLATCKINDKIKYCLCLSGNPVTAFIIAQALLLPFLKNMSGNEYAEIPTLPIHVNNPFILHHRPRLACTYLKWSKDNVATACSMGNLFKDKLYNIVGSNALLILPIVDNDINSDNSSDPSDENIDINNIHNDIRDVLSTQAVNVQIFDMIVINPVETDITTELFFTCTEADVILIIGDNKSVNKQLVKEAIESVSDNQEVSKRVTRSLLNIETSLNENFMPHKTVFGIRNQTLIIDLSGLHKNTKKCFVAIANMILQTIYLIRIDKDENIPLHDIASTSSDNFIMEKEVKTAVKRHRKSYLFPKYDYASTIKRHKESFPMISITNALCKIREIISENKNKIIFETVQLNDAYGRILYENVESTYNFPPFNASTKHGYAVLITDGKGIRKVLQQDEKNTISPMTLEPGTCVWINSGDPVPNEATAVVQLKDIKLVKKFKDSDEMYIEILIQPQFNENIKPVGYELMKGKTVATPYTRIGPLEIGLLAASGRKEVIVIKNTPIGVLSIGNNLGEPGEMLTPGFTYDINRITLITLLKEQGYNSLDFGIVNNLIAPIKNKIDEALKKVDILVTTGSTNNRDLMKIILEEYYKADIHFGNVNIKPGKSTIFATCEIDNTKKYFWCLPGNPVSAVITARIFLLTFLNEMYFNFYTEYAIIPASMESEYILHSRSRATWTTLGWTSERNCALVRARGNAISDKLISAIGANAILMLPKKEDGKVILKSFTQALLIKIPNIKCFNNDFTDLNEI
;
A
#
# COMPACT_ATOMS: atom_id res chain seq x y z
N LYS A 1 17.27 -7.64 -60.50
CA LYS A 1 16.80 -8.73 -61.39
C LYS A 1 16.61 -10.08 -60.66
N ARG A 2 17.65 -10.74 -60.11
CA ARG A 2 17.51 -12.09 -59.48
C ARG A 2 16.43 -12.17 -58.39
N LEU A 3 16.38 -11.19 -57.47
CA LEU A 3 15.33 -11.08 -56.44
C LEU A 3 13.90 -11.05 -57.00
N LEU A 4 13.69 -10.36 -58.13
CA LEU A 4 12.38 -10.30 -58.80
C LEU A 4 11.96 -11.69 -59.33
N SER A 5 12.91 -12.49 -59.82
CA SER A 5 12.63 -13.84 -60.37
C SER A 5 12.26 -14.87 -59.30
N ILE A 6 12.79 -14.73 -58.08
CA ILE A 6 12.48 -15.61 -56.95
C ILE A 6 11.14 -15.21 -56.32
N SER A 7 10.97 -13.92 -56.03
CA SER A 7 9.75 -13.38 -55.40
C SER A 7 8.51 -13.40 -56.31
N ALA A 8 8.66 -13.27 -57.64
CA ALA A 8 7.50 -13.20 -58.55
C ALA A 8 6.54 -14.40 -58.45
N ASN A 9 7.07 -15.58 -58.11
CA ASN A 9 6.34 -16.86 -58.14
C ASN A 9 6.34 -17.58 -56.78
N ASN A 10 6.45 -16.85 -55.65
CA ASN A 10 6.51 -17.41 -54.28
C ASN A 10 7.52 -18.56 -54.10
N LYS A 11 8.69 -18.50 -54.76
CA LYS A 11 9.65 -19.64 -54.76
C LYS A 11 10.39 -19.86 -53.43
N ALA A 12 10.22 -18.95 -52.48
CA ALA A 12 10.67 -19.07 -51.10
C ALA A 12 9.76 -18.20 -50.21
N ASP A 13 9.57 -18.59 -48.96
CA ASP A 13 8.88 -17.74 -47.97
C ASP A 13 9.79 -16.58 -47.48
N VAL A 14 11.10 -16.83 -47.34
CA VAL A 14 12.12 -15.83 -46.98
C VAL A 14 13.25 -15.84 -48.01
N ILE A 15 13.77 -14.66 -48.33
CA ILE A 15 15.05 -14.47 -49.01
C ILE A 15 15.95 -13.67 -48.07
N PHE A 16 16.99 -14.32 -47.53
CA PHE A 16 18.13 -13.64 -46.94
C PHE A 16 19.10 -13.19 -48.04
N ILE A 17 19.62 -11.96 -47.93
CA ILE A 17 20.64 -11.39 -48.81
C ILE A 17 21.89 -11.20 -47.97
N THR A 18 22.98 -11.90 -48.32
CA THR A 18 24.09 -12.18 -47.40
C THR A 18 25.44 -12.13 -48.13
N GLY A 19 26.48 -11.57 -47.53
CA GLY A 19 27.85 -11.67 -48.05
C GLY A 19 28.78 -10.50 -47.71
N HIS A 20 30.09 -10.77 -47.77
CA HIS A 20 31.13 -9.74 -47.66
C HIS A 20 31.10 -8.81 -48.88
N VAL A 21 30.66 -7.58 -48.67
CA VAL A 21 30.84 -6.44 -49.57
C VAL A 21 31.19 -5.21 -48.74
N ASP A 22 31.93 -4.27 -49.31
CA ASP A 22 32.36 -3.04 -48.63
C ASP A 22 31.18 -2.11 -48.33
N ALA A 23 31.36 -1.22 -47.35
CA ALA A 23 30.28 -0.39 -46.80
C ALA A 23 29.55 0.45 -47.86
N THR A 24 30.25 0.90 -48.90
CA THR A 24 29.71 1.68 -50.03
C THR A 24 28.68 0.91 -50.88
N ASP A 25 28.85 -0.40 -51.06
CA ASP A 25 27.91 -1.22 -51.84
C ASP A 25 26.70 -1.67 -51.00
N ARG A 26 26.83 -1.72 -49.67
CA ARG A 26 25.70 -2.12 -48.79
C ARG A 26 24.54 -1.13 -48.87
N GLU A 27 24.83 0.17 -48.94
CA GLU A 27 23.79 1.19 -49.10
C GLU A 27 23.10 1.10 -50.47
N TYR A 28 23.83 0.70 -51.51
CA TYR A 28 23.27 0.39 -52.83
C TYR A 28 22.35 -0.84 -52.78
N VAL A 29 22.73 -1.92 -52.06
CA VAL A 29 21.87 -3.09 -51.85
C VAL A 29 20.58 -2.72 -51.11
N ASN A 30 20.67 -1.92 -50.04
CA ASN A 30 19.48 -1.43 -49.32
C ASN A 30 18.54 -0.64 -50.25
N LYS A 31 19.06 0.32 -51.02
CA LYS A 31 18.28 1.09 -52.01
C LYS A 31 17.63 0.18 -53.07
N VAL A 32 18.34 -0.86 -53.54
CA VAL A 32 17.79 -1.85 -54.47
C VAL A 32 16.66 -2.70 -53.85
N ILE A 33 16.71 -2.97 -52.54
CA ILE A 33 15.62 -3.68 -51.82
C ILE A 33 14.42 -2.74 -51.62
N GLU A 34 14.65 -1.50 -51.16
CA GLU A 34 13.63 -0.46 -50.98
C GLU A 34 12.81 -0.22 -52.27
N THR A 35 13.43 -0.29 -53.46
CA THR A 35 12.71 -0.15 -54.76
C THR A 35 11.86 -1.35 -55.16
N ILE A 36 11.89 -2.48 -54.45
CA ILE A 36 11.14 -3.70 -54.82
C ILE A 36 10.21 -4.24 -53.74
N ILE A 37 10.37 -3.86 -52.47
CA ILE A 37 9.44 -4.23 -51.40
C ILE A 37 8.15 -3.38 -51.44
N ILE A 38 7.08 -3.89 -50.82
CA ILE A 38 5.84 -3.15 -50.57
C ILE A 38 6.12 -2.04 -49.55
N ASN A 39 5.55 -0.85 -49.76
CA ASN A 39 5.74 0.28 -48.86
C ASN A 39 5.21 -0.06 -47.45
N PRO A 40 5.95 0.20 -46.35
CA PRO A 40 5.47 -0.07 -45.00
C PRO A 40 4.09 0.53 -44.67
N LYS A 41 3.70 1.64 -45.31
CA LYS A 41 2.38 2.28 -45.15
C LYS A 41 1.22 1.52 -45.81
N GLU A 42 1.51 0.53 -46.66
CA GLU A 42 0.55 -0.35 -47.34
C GLU A 42 0.45 -1.74 -46.65
N LEU A 43 1.28 -1.98 -45.64
CA LEU A 43 1.23 -3.18 -44.80
C LEU A 43 0.20 -3.00 -43.67
N SER A 44 -0.34 -4.12 -43.19
CA SER A 44 -1.18 -4.13 -41.98
C SER A 44 -0.30 -3.83 -40.76
N LYS A 45 -0.81 -3.02 -39.82
CA LYS A 45 -0.06 -2.48 -38.67
C LYS A 45 0.80 -3.54 -37.94
N ASN A 46 0.24 -4.72 -37.69
CA ASN A 46 0.94 -5.81 -37.00
C ASN A 46 2.16 -6.35 -37.80
N ILE A 47 2.05 -6.42 -39.12
CA ILE A 47 3.16 -6.85 -40.00
C ILE A 47 4.24 -5.76 -40.06
N ALA A 48 3.84 -4.48 -40.12
CA ALA A 48 4.79 -3.36 -40.07
C ALA A 48 5.59 -3.35 -38.76
N ILE A 49 4.93 -3.55 -37.61
CA ILE A 49 5.59 -3.63 -36.29
C ILE A 49 6.57 -4.81 -36.21
N LEU A 50 6.21 -5.98 -36.73
CA LEU A 50 7.12 -7.13 -36.70
C LEU A 50 8.33 -6.95 -37.62
N ILE A 51 8.17 -6.30 -38.77
CA ILE A 51 9.29 -5.94 -39.67
C ILE A 51 10.22 -4.92 -38.99
N ASP A 52 9.67 -3.88 -38.39
CA ASP A 52 10.40 -2.86 -37.60
C ASP A 52 11.16 -3.52 -36.41
N THR A 53 10.57 -4.54 -35.79
CA THR A 53 11.22 -5.35 -34.74
C THR A 53 12.38 -6.21 -35.30
N ILE A 54 12.21 -6.83 -36.47
CA ILE A 54 13.28 -7.59 -37.15
C ILE A 54 14.44 -6.66 -37.54
N GLU A 55 14.14 -5.48 -38.09
CA GLU A 55 15.17 -4.47 -38.39
C GLU A 55 15.89 -4.02 -37.11
N LYS A 56 15.15 -3.66 -36.06
CA LYS A 56 15.73 -3.20 -34.79
C LYS A 56 16.69 -4.23 -34.17
N ASN A 57 16.24 -5.48 -34.01
CA ASN A 57 17.06 -6.53 -33.39
C ASN A 57 18.34 -6.81 -34.20
N LEU A 58 18.26 -6.80 -35.53
CA LEU A 58 19.44 -6.98 -36.40
C LEU A 58 20.35 -5.75 -36.45
N ASN A 59 19.80 -4.54 -36.35
CA ASN A 59 20.58 -3.30 -36.25
C ASN A 59 21.42 -3.27 -34.97
N GLU A 60 20.84 -3.70 -33.84
CA GLU A 60 21.49 -3.72 -32.52
C GLU A 60 22.64 -4.75 -32.47
N ILE A 61 22.50 -5.91 -33.13
CA ILE A 61 23.54 -6.95 -33.17
C ILE A 61 24.62 -6.64 -34.21
N THR A 62 24.24 -6.18 -35.41
CA THR A 62 25.20 -6.02 -36.52
C THR A 62 25.84 -4.64 -36.60
N ASN A 63 25.35 -3.64 -35.87
CA ASN A 63 25.71 -2.21 -35.99
C ASN A 63 25.55 -1.62 -37.42
N TYR A 64 24.75 -2.26 -38.28
CA TYR A 64 24.44 -1.81 -39.64
C TYR A 64 22.93 -1.67 -39.84
N ARG A 65 22.50 -0.71 -40.67
CA ARG A 65 21.10 -0.57 -41.07
C ARG A 65 20.68 -1.72 -41.98
N THR A 66 20.00 -2.70 -41.38
CA THR A 66 19.19 -3.71 -42.06
C THR A 66 18.05 -3.05 -42.83
N VAL A 67 17.63 -3.70 -43.92
CA VAL A 67 16.35 -3.42 -44.58
C VAL A 67 15.59 -4.73 -44.72
N CYS A 68 14.34 -4.73 -44.26
CA CYS A 68 13.41 -5.84 -44.29
C CYS A 68 12.10 -5.40 -44.96
N GLY A 69 11.51 -6.28 -45.77
CA GLY A 69 10.23 -5.96 -46.41
C GLY A 69 9.66 -7.10 -47.22
N ILE A 70 8.38 -6.97 -47.58
CA ILE A 70 7.64 -8.04 -48.28
C ILE A 70 7.51 -7.71 -49.76
N ARG A 71 7.73 -8.70 -50.62
CA ARG A 71 7.37 -8.64 -52.03
C ARG A 71 6.70 -9.94 -52.44
N ASN A 72 5.48 -9.89 -53.01
CA ASN A 72 4.75 -11.08 -53.49
C ASN A 72 4.78 -12.24 -52.48
N LYS A 73 4.31 -12.00 -51.24
CA LYS A 73 4.30 -12.96 -50.12
C LYS A 73 5.67 -13.55 -49.71
N THR A 74 6.76 -13.10 -50.32
CA THR A 74 8.13 -13.41 -49.92
C THR A 74 8.62 -12.31 -48.98
N LEU A 75 9.10 -12.67 -47.80
CA LEU A 75 9.84 -11.76 -46.92
C LEU A 75 11.28 -11.64 -47.43
N ILE A 76 11.82 -10.44 -47.53
CA ILE A 76 13.18 -10.16 -47.97
C ILE A 76 13.91 -9.46 -46.83
N ILE A 77 15.08 -9.98 -46.43
CA ILE A 77 15.89 -9.46 -45.33
C ILE A 77 17.33 -9.27 -45.85
N ASN A 78 17.87 -8.07 -45.72
CA ASN A 78 19.30 -7.84 -45.92
C ASN A 78 20.07 -8.20 -44.63
N LEU A 79 20.73 -9.35 -44.62
CA LEU A 79 21.48 -9.87 -43.48
C LEU A 79 22.97 -10.01 -43.89
N PRO A 80 23.75 -8.92 -43.86
CA PRO A 80 25.09 -8.89 -44.48
C PRO A 80 26.07 -9.89 -43.85
N VAL A 81 25.94 -10.12 -42.54
CA VAL A 81 26.67 -11.14 -41.78
C VAL A 81 25.66 -12.17 -41.29
N ILE A 82 25.90 -13.46 -41.59
CA ILE A 82 25.15 -14.55 -40.98
C ILE A 82 25.92 -14.99 -39.74
N ASP A 83 25.36 -14.73 -38.57
CA ASP A 83 25.76 -15.36 -37.30
C ASP A 83 24.56 -16.07 -36.68
N ASN A 84 24.80 -17.06 -35.83
CA ASN A 84 23.76 -17.79 -35.10
C ASN A 84 22.94 -16.85 -34.23
N ASP A 85 23.58 -15.86 -33.59
CA ASP A 85 22.93 -14.89 -32.72
C ASP A 85 21.98 -13.97 -33.50
N CYS A 86 22.33 -13.60 -34.74
CA CYS A 86 21.44 -12.84 -35.63
C CYS A 86 20.18 -13.64 -36.01
N ILE A 87 20.30 -14.96 -36.19
CA ILE A 87 19.16 -15.84 -36.49
C ILE A 87 18.31 -16.07 -35.24
N ALA A 88 18.94 -16.33 -34.09
CA ALA A 88 18.27 -16.54 -32.81
C ALA A 88 17.45 -15.31 -32.39
N ALA A 89 18.02 -14.11 -32.49
CA ALA A 89 17.37 -12.85 -32.10
C ALA A 89 16.16 -12.45 -32.97
N ILE A 90 15.92 -13.14 -34.09
CA ILE A 90 14.74 -12.92 -34.94
C ILE A 90 13.84 -14.15 -35.10
N ALA A 91 14.21 -15.32 -34.57
CA ALA A 91 13.58 -16.61 -34.92
C ALA A 91 12.05 -16.60 -34.74
N ASP A 92 11.57 -16.25 -33.55
CA ASP A 92 10.13 -16.19 -33.25
C ASP A 92 9.43 -15.08 -34.04
N THR A 93 10.05 -13.90 -34.14
CA THR A 93 9.51 -12.75 -34.88
C THR A 93 9.38 -13.07 -36.38
N LEU A 94 10.33 -13.81 -36.94
CA LEU A 94 10.37 -14.27 -38.32
C LEU A 94 9.24 -15.27 -38.61
N ILE A 95 9.07 -16.28 -37.75
CA ILE A 95 8.00 -17.30 -37.85
C ILE A 95 6.62 -16.62 -37.79
N ASN A 96 6.42 -15.72 -36.83
CA ASN A 96 5.18 -14.96 -36.69
C ASN A 96 4.90 -14.04 -37.90
N THR A 97 5.93 -13.39 -38.45
CA THR A 97 5.83 -12.57 -39.65
C THR A 97 5.41 -13.40 -40.86
N LEU A 98 6.02 -14.57 -41.07
CA LEU A 98 5.67 -15.49 -42.15
C LEU A 98 4.23 -16.01 -42.04
N HIS A 99 3.78 -16.36 -40.83
CA HIS A 99 2.41 -16.81 -40.59
C HIS A 99 1.38 -15.74 -41.01
N LEU A 100 1.63 -14.47 -40.67
CA LEU A 100 0.77 -13.35 -41.06
C LEU A 100 0.84 -13.01 -42.55
N ILE A 101 1.99 -13.18 -43.20
CA ILE A 101 2.13 -13.00 -44.66
C ILE A 101 1.30 -14.05 -45.42
N ARG A 102 1.38 -15.32 -45.01
CA ARG A 102 0.63 -16.43 -45.60
C ARG A 102 -0.89 -16.26 -45.45
N LYS A 103 -1.36 -15.70 -44.33
CA LYS A 103 -2.79 -15.55 -44.00
C LYS A 103 -3.58 -14.54 -44.84
N LYS A 104 -2.93 -13.75 -45.71
CA LYS A 104 -3.54 -12.57 -46.35
C LYS A 104 -4.42 -12.85 -47.60
N ASP A 105 -4.68 -14.11 -47.94
CA ASP A 105 -5.58 -14.49 -49.04
C ASP A 105 -7.06 -14.60 -48.63
N ASP A 106 -7.35 -15.08 -47.43
CA ASP A 106 -8.73 -15.31 -46.99
C ASP A 106 -9.42 -14.01 -46.56
N LYS A 107 -10.19 -13.43 -47.49
CA LYS A 107 -11.08 -12.30 -47.20
C LYS A 107 -12.36 -12.77 -46.50
N ASN A 108 -12.61 -12.16 -45.34
CA ASN A 108 -13.92 -12.04 -44.69
C ASN A 108 -14.54 -13.33 -44.10
N LYS A 109 -13.95 -13.86 -43.02
CA LYS A 109 -14.65 -14.20 -41.78
C LYS A 109 -13.67 -14.57 -40.64
N GLU A 110 -14.19 -14.57 -39.41
CA GLU A 110 -13.56 -15.06 -38.17
C GLU A 110 -12.21 -14.43 -37.76
N THR A 111 -12.27 -13.49 -36.81
CA THR A 111 -11.10 -12.84 -36.20
C THR A 111 -11.11 -12.89 -34.66
N GLU A 112 -11.72 -13.92 -34.06
CA GLU A 112 -11.87 -14.06 -32.59
C GLU A 112 -11.38 -15.41 -32.03
N SER A 113 -10.82 -16.32 -32.84
CA SER A 113 -10.49 -17.71 -32.45
C SER A 113 -9.01 -18.11 -32.58
N LEU A 114 -8.13 -17.19 -32.98
CA LEU A 114 -6.88 -17.55 -33.67
C LEU A 114 -5.59 -17.64 -32.83
N PHE A 115 -5.66 -17.56 -31.50
CA PHE A 115 -4.54 -17.92 -30.61
C PHE A 115 -4.56 -19.39 -30.13
N ALA A 116 -5.71 -20.07 -30.19
CA ALA A 116 -5.85 -21.43 -29.65
C ALA A 116 -5.36 -22.55 -30.59
N ASN A 117 -5.58 -22.40 -31.91
CA ASN A 117 -5.52 -23.53 -32.86
C ASN A 117 -4.16 -23.77 -33.55
N ALA A 118 -3.06 -23.23 -33.02
CA ALA A 118 -1.71 -23.46 -33.57
C ALA A 118 -0.96 -24.66 -32.96
N TYR A 119 -1.42 -25.19 -31.82
CA TYR A 119 -0.70 -26.21 -31.04
C TYR A 119 -1.05 -27.67 -31.40
N PHE A 120 -1.99 -27.91 -32.31
CA PHE A 120 -2.39 -29.24 -32.74
C PHE A 120 -1.76 -29.65 -34.08
N LEU A 121 -0.51 -30.15 -34.06
CA LEU A 121 0.04 -31.12 -35.02
C LEU A 121 1.48 -31.52 -34.66
N ASN A 122 1.64 -32.56 -33.83
CA ASN A 122 2.78 -33.51 -33.84
C ASN A 122 2.58 -34.54 -32.71
N SER A 123 1.93 -35.67 -33.00
CA SER A 123 1.65 -36.74 -32.03
C SER A 123 1.95 -38.13 -32.59
N SER A 124 3.19 -38.35 -33.03
CA SER A 124 3.66 -39.65 -33.52
C SER A 124 5.18 -39.86 -33.41
N ASP A 125 5.76 -39.74 -32.21
CA ASP A 125 7.00 -40.47 -31.90
C ASP A 125 7.19 -40.71 -30.38
N ASN A 126 7.53 -41.94 -30.00
CA ASN A 126 7.58 -42.38 -28.60
C ASN A 126 9.00 -42.27 -28.00
N ASN A 127 9.44 -41.05 -27.65
CA ASN A 127 10.63 -40.82 -26.81
C ASN A 127 10.50 -39.54 -25.97
N VAL A 128 9.66 -39.58 -24.93
CA VAL A 128 9.50 -38.45 -23.99
C VAL A 128 10.60 -38.50 -22.92
N LEU A 129 11.56 -37.58 -23.01
CA LEU A 129 12.08 -36.89 -21.82
C LEU A 129 11.06 -35.81 -21.44
N GLU A 130 10.88 -35.54 -20.15
CA GLU A 130 9.83 -34.65 -19.65
C GLU A 130 10.11 -33.17 -19.97
N GLU A 131 9.76 -32.72 -21.17
CA GLU A 131 9.59 -31.30 -21.49
C GLU A 131 8.42 -30.72 -20.67
N GLU A 132 8.57 -29.49 -20.16
CA GLU A 132 7.51 -28.91 -19.31
C GLU A 132 6.27 -28.56 -20.13
N TRP A 133 5.18 -29.31 -19.94
CA TRP A 133 3.91 -29.26 -20.70
C TRP A 133 3.24 -27.87 -20.84
N THR A 134 3.70 -26.85 -20.09
CA THR A 134 3.24 -25.47 -20.20
C THR A 134 4.43 -24.51 -20.00
N PRO A 135 4.69 -23.57 -20.93
CA PRO A 135 5.80 -22.63 -20.82
C PRO A 135 5.68 -21.73 -19.58
N ILE A 136 6.81 -21.20 -19.13
CA ILE A 136 6.90 -20.30 -17.96
C ILE A 136 6.79 -18.85 -18.45
N ILE A 137 5.66 -18.19 -18.20
CA ILE A 137 5.45 -16.77 -18.53
C ILE A 137 5.93 -15.85 -17.41
N SER A 138 6.15 -14.55 -17.64
CA SER A 138 6.52 -13.62 -16.56
C SER A 138 5.34 -13.32 -15.62
N LEU A 139 5.64 -12.75 -14.44
CA LEU A 139 4.61 -12.24 -13.52
C LEU A 139 3.77 -11.12 -14.17
N ASN A 140 4.38 -10.29 -15.01
CA ASN A 140 3.65 -9.22 -15.70
C ASN A 140 2.69 -9.80 -16.75
N ASP A 141 3.12 -10.81 -17.50
CA ASP A 141 2.28 -11.48 -18.51
C ASP A 141 1.11 -12.22 -17.83
N ALA A 142 1.36 -12.89 -16.70
CA ALA A 142 0.31 -13.52 -15.91
C ALA A 142 -0.73 -12.49 -15.42
N LEU A 143 -0.29 -11.30 -15.00
CA LEU A 143 -1.19 -10.21 -14.61
C LEU A 143 -1.95 -9.58 -15.79
N LEU A 144 -1.34 -9.51 -16.99
CA LEU A 144 -2.00 -9.06 -18.22
C LEU A 144 -3.06 -10.07 -18.65
N ILE A 145 -2.74 -11.36 -18.71
CA ILE A 145 -3.68 -12.44 -19.03
C ILE A 145 -4.85 -12.47 -18.04
N LEU A 146 -4.59 -12.38 -16.72
CA LEU A 146 -5.66 -12.29 -15.72
C LEU A 146 -6.55 -11.05 -15.90
N LYS A 147 -6.02 -9.96 -16.47
CA LYS A 147 -6.82 -8.77 -16.81
C LYS A 147 -7.64 -9.00 -18.08
N GLU A 148 -7.05 -9.53 -19.14
CA GLU A 148 -7.74 -9.84 -20.41
C GLU A 148 -8.87 -10.84 -20.21
N VAL A 149 -8.61 -11.97 -19.54
CA VAL A 149 -9.59 -13.01 -19.19
C VAL A 149 -10.72 -12.47 -18.30
N SER A 150 -10.46 -11.42 -17.50
CA SER A 150 -11.51 -10.76 -16.72
C SER A 150 -12.35 -9.77 -17.53
N ILE A 151 -11.76 -9.10 -18.53
CA ILE A 151 -12.46 -8.16 -19.42
C ILE A 151 -13.38 -8.92 -20.39
N THR A 152 -12.99 -10.11 -20.84
CA THR A 152 -13.83 -10.99 -21.67
C THR A 152 -14.86 -11.79 -20.85
N SER A 153 -14.89 -11.66 -19.52
CA SER A 153 -15.83 -12.39 -18.68
C SER A 153 -17.22 -11.74 -18.64
N THR A 154 -18.24 -12.50 -19.05
CA THR A 154 -19.66 -12.12 -18.93
C THR A 154 -20.11 -11.96 -17.47
N ILE A 155 -19.32 -12.46 -16.51
CA ILE A 155 -19.55 -12.26 -15.08
C ILE A 155 -19.54 -10.78 -14.69
N THR A 156 -18.74 -9.94 -15.36
CA THR A 156 -18.70 -8.48 -15.11
C THR A 156 -19.97 -7.74 -15.52
N GLU A 157 -20.80 -8.34 -16.40
CA GLU A 157 -22.08 -7.79 -16.85
C GLU A 157 -23.25 -8.15 -15.93
N ASN A 158 -23.09 -9.16 -15.06
CA ASN A 158 -24.11 -9.54 -14.09
C ASN A 158 -24.30 -8.43 -13.05
N THR A 159 -25.53 -7.97 -12.88
CA THR A 159 -25.86 -6.83 -12.01
C THR A 159 -27.07 -7.08 -11.12
N GLU A 160 -27.11 -6.37 -10.00
CA GLU A 160 -28.27 -6.33 -9.11
C GLU A 160 -28.51 -4.91 -8.57
N SER A 161 -29.77 -4.60 -8.22
CA SER A 161 -30.14 -3.38 -7.50
C SER A 161 -30.14 -3.67 -6.01
N VAL A 162 -29.19 -3.08 -5.26
CA VAL A 162 -29.10 -3.24 -3.80
C VAL A 162 -29.47 -1.96 -3.09
N LYS A 163 -30.14 -2.06 -1.94
CA LYS A 163 -30.38 -0.91 -1.05
C LYS A 163 -29.04 -0.34 -0.60
N ILE A 164 -28.97 0.97 -0.34
CA ILE A 164 -27.71 1.58 0.12
C ILE A 164 -27.21 0.93 1.41
N SER A 165 -28.10 0.58 2.36
CA SER A 165 -27.74 -0.16 3.59
C SER A 165 -26.87 -1.39 3.34
N ASP A 166 -27.08 -2.05 2.21
CA ASP A 166 -26.52 -3.34 1.85
C ASP A 166 -25.39 -3.18 0.79
N ALA A 167 -25.14 -1.95 0.33
CA ALA A 167 -24.22 -1.60 -0.75
C ALA A 167 -22.73 -1.50 -0.31
N TYR A 168 -22.44 -1.53 0.99
CA TYR A 168 -21.06 -1.48 1.49
C TYR A 168 -20.20 -2.61 0.92
N GLY A 169 -19.01 -2.28 0.40
CA GLY A 169 -18.07 -3.23 -0.21
C GLY A 169 -18.43 -3.66 -1.63
N ARG A 170 -19.65 -3.33 -2.11
CA ARG A 170 -20.08 -3.58 -3.50
C ARG A 170 -19.40 -2.60 -4.47
N ILE A 171 -19.46 -2.89 -5.77
CA ILE A 171 -18.83 -2.10 -6.83
C ILE A 171 -19.91 -1.60 -7.79
N LEU A 172 -19.92 -0.29 -8.07
CA LEU A 172 -20.92 0.35 -8.93
C LEU A 172 -20.76 -0.09 -10.39
N HIS A 173 -21.80 -0.66 -10.99
CA HIS A 173 -21.77 -1.01 -12.41
C HIS A 173 -21.94 0.22 -13.34
N LYS A 174 -22.50 1.33 -12.82
CA LYS A 174 -22.74 2.55 -13.60
C LYS A 174 -22.41 3.82 -12.82
N ASN A 175 -22.12 4.90 -13.56
CA ASN A 175 -21.99 6.24 -13.02
C ASN A 175 -23.26 6.63 -12.23
N VAL A 176 -23.06 7.27 -11.08
CA VAL A 176 -24.12 7.79 -10.22
C VAL A 176 -24.07 9.31 -10.23
N TYR A 177 -25.23 9.94 -10.43
CA TYR A 177 -25.39 11.39 -10.54
C TYR A 177 -26.34 11.89 -9.44
N SER A 178 -26.09 13.06 -8.84
CA SER A 178 -26.90 13.54 -7.73
C SER A 178 -28.32 13.89 -8.16
N LYS A 179 -29.34 13.22 -7.60
CA LYS A 179 -30.76 13.51 -7.91
C LYS A 179 -31.25 14.85 -7.35
N TYR A 180 -30.53 15.41 -6.39
CA TYR A 180 -30.88 16.63 -5.68
C TYR A 180 -29.67 17.54 -5.52
N ASN A 181 -29.94 18.83 -5.31
CA ASN A 181 -28.96 19.74 -4.72
C ASN A 181 -28.77 19.39 -3.24
N VAL A 182 -27.54 19.36 -2.77
CA VAL A 182 -27.17 19.07 -1.37
C VAL A 182 -26.36 20.23 -0.79
N PRO A 183 -26.90 20.99 0.19
CA PRO A 183 -28.30 21.00 0.63
C PRO A 183 -29.25 21.51 -0.48
N SER A 184 -30.53 21.13 -0.39
CA SER A 184 -31.58 21.55 -1.34
C SER A 184 -32.07 22.99 -1.14
N PHE A 185 -31.75 23.57 0.02
CA PHE A 185 -32.04 24.94 0.44
C PHE A 185 -30.76 25.63 0.95
N ARG A 186 -30.77 26.96 1.06
CA ARG A 186 -29.65 27.73 1.63
C ARG A 186 -29.49 27.37 3.11
N THR A 187 -28.26 27.15 3.58
CA THR A 187 -27.99 26.80 4.99
C THR A 187 -26.96 27.71 5.64
N SER A 188 -26.99 27.80 6.97
CA SER A 188 -25.98 28.56 7.71
C SER A 188 -24.66 27.78 7.86
N LYS A 189 -23.52 28.46 7.67
CA LYS A 189 -22.17 27.97 7.98
C LYS A 189 -21.83 28.01 9.48
N LYS A 190 -22.63 28.69 10.31
CA LYS A 190 -22.33 28.99 11.73
C LYS A 190 -23.59 29.01 12.60
N HIS A 191 -23.42 28.89 13.91
CA HIS A 191 -24.47 29.24 14.88
C HIS A 191 -24.52 30.77 15.01
N GLY A 192 -25.72 31.35 14.88
CA GLY A 192 -25.84 32.80 14.76
C GLY A 192 -27.26 33.28 14.48
N TYR A 193 -27.37 34.56 14.15
CA TYR A 193 -28.65 35.19 13.79
C TYR A 193 -28.65 35.47 12.28
N ALA A 194 -29.62 34.87 11.59
CA ALA A 194 -29.91 35.15 10.19
C ALA A 194 -30.65 36.49 10.09
N VAL A 195 -30.16 37.36 9.21
CA VAL A 195 -30.58 38.77 9.10
C VAL A 195 -30.83 39.14 7.63
N LEU A 196 -31.78 40.05 7.40
CA LEU A 196 -31.97 40.70 6.10
C LEU A 196 -31.03 41.90 5.97
N PHE A 197 -30.47 42.05 4.77
CA PHE A 197 -29.91 43.29 4.25
C PHE A 197 -30.84 43.73 3.10
N PRO A 198 -31.27 44.99 2.99
CA PRO A 198 -32.53 45.31 2.30
C PRO A 198 -32.50 45.09 0.78
N PRO A 199 -33.65 44.78 0.15
CA PRO A 199 -34.84 44.06 0.64
C PRO A 199 -35.05 42.76 -0.19
N ILE A 200 -36.06 41.89 -0.09
CA ILE A 200 -37.34 41.69 0.64
C ILE A 200 -37.25 40.22 1.21
N SER A 201 -37.98 39.69 2.20
CA SER A 201 -39.21 40.07 2.94
C SER A 201 -39.11 39.93 4.48
N LEU A 202 -38.04 39.36 5.06
CA LEU A 202 -37.87 39.29 6.52
C LEU A 202 -38.05 40.71 7.07
N GLN A 203 -38.88 40.94 8.08
CA GLN A 203 -39.19 42.33 8.47
C GLN A 203 -37.91 43.07 8.87
N CYS A 204 -37.71 44.27 8.33
CA CYS A 204 -36.48 45.04 8.56
C CYS A 204 -36.30 45.31 10.07
N GLY A 205 -35.09 45.08 10.59
CA GLY A 205 -34.82 45.11 12.03
C GLY A 205 -35.16 43.83 12.81
N THR A 206 -35.71 42.80 12.16
CA THR A 206 -35.88 41.45 12.76
C THR A 206 -34.73 40.51 12.39
N CYS A 207 -34.60 39.43 13.16
CA CYS A 207 -33.65 38.35 12.90
C CYS A 207 -34.18 37.03 13.46
N VAL A 208 -33.67 35.89 12.96
CA VAL A 208 -33.99 34.56 13.51
C VAL A 208 -32.70 33.82 13.86
N TRP A 209 -32.67 33.15 15.03
CA TRP A 209 -31.51 32.36 15.42
C TRP A 209 -31.47 31.02 14.68
N VAL A 210 -30.36 30.74 14.00
CA VAL A 210 -30.13 29.55 13.20
C VAL A 210 -28.94 28.74 13.72
N LYS A 211 -29.06 27.41 13.67
CA LYS A 211 -27.94 26.49 13.92
C LYS A 211 -27.06 26.40 12.67
N SER A 212 -25.77 26.06 12.85
CA SER A 212 -24.95 25.63 11.71
C SER A 212 -25.61 24.42 11.02
N GLY A 213 -25.65 24.42 9.69
CA GLY A 213 -26.33 23.42 8.86
C GLY A 213 -27.85 23.58 8.73
N ALA A 214 -28.51 24.38 9.57
CA ALA A 214 -29.96 24.59 9.48
C ALA A 214 -30.36 25.41 8.23
N PRO A 215 -31.60 25.23 7.73
CA PRO A 215 -32.18 26.15 6.76
C PRO A 215 -32.15 27.59 7.28
N ILE A 216 -31.91 28.53 6.38
CA ILE A 216 -32.13 29.95 6.63
C ILE A 216 -33.40 30.40 5.88
N PRO A 217 -34.11 31.46 6.33
CA PRO A 217 -35.13 32.10 5.52
C PRO A 217 -34.56 32.52 4.17
N ASN A 218 -35.35 32.41 3.10
CA ASN A 218 -34.93 32.77 1.73
C ASN A 218 -34.45 34.23 1.65
N GLU A 219 -35.05 35.07 2.49
CA GLU A 219 -34.85 36.50 2.66
C GLU A 219 -33.58 36.86 3.44
N ALA A 220 -33.02 35.92 4.23
CA ALA A 220 -31.82 36.19 5.00
C ALA A 220 -30.61 36.29 4.06
N THR A 221 -29.93 37.43 4.05
CA THR A 221 -28.78 37.69 3.18
C THR A 221 -27.44 37.47 3.88
N ALA A 222 -27.43 37.41 5.21
CA ALA A 222 -26.25 37.12 6.03
C ALA A 222 -26.62 36.34 7.31
N VAL A 223 -25.65 35.66 7.91
CA VAL A 223 -25.74 35.13 9.28
C VAL A 223 -24.60 35.69 10.14
N VAL A 224 -24.93 36.43 11.18
CA VAL A 224 -23.97 36.96 12.17
C VAL A 224 -23.69 35.89 13.21
N GLU A 225 -22.42 35.53 13.44
CA GLU A 225 -22.06 34.55 14.49
C GLU A 225 -22.54 35.00 15.87
N GLU A 226 -23.02 34.08 16.72
CA GLU A 226 -23.59 34.42 18.04
C GLU A 226 -22.61 35.22 18.92
N LYS A 227 -21.29 35.02 18.77
CA LYS A 227 -20.22 35.78 19.46
C LYS A 227 -20.12 37.26 19.03
N ASN A 228 -20.60 37.60 17.84
CA ASN A 228 -20.65 38.96 17.28
C ASN A 228 -22.02 39.61 17.56
N THR A 229 -22.79 39.09 18.52
CA THR A 229 -24.11 39.61 18.90
C THR A 229 -24.27 39.70 20.41
N LYS A 230 -25.07 40.67 20.87
CA LYS A 230 -25.35 40.92 22.29
C LYS A 230 -26.85 40.98 22.52
N ARG A 231 -27.38 40.12 23.40
CA ARG A 231 -28.82 40.04 23.67
C ARG A 231 -29.22 41.13 24.68
N ILE A 232 -29.98 42.11 24.22
CA ILE A 232 -30.58 43.17 25.03
C ILE A 232 -31.91 42.65 25.60
N ARG A 233 -32.16 42.91 26.89
CA ARG A 233 -33.50 42.76 27.47
C ARG A 233 -34.25 44.07 27.31
N SER A 234 -35.50 43.99 26.85
CA SER A 234 -36.41 45.13 26.89
C SER A 234 -36.75 45.45 28.36
N LEU A 235 -36.78 46.75 28.69
CA LEU A 235 -37.31 47.25 29.97
C LEU A 235 -38.83 47.51 29.92
N LEU A 236 -39.44 47.43 28.73
CA LEU A 236 -40.80 47.90 28.45
C LEU A 236 -41.74 46.81 27.90
N ASN A 237 -41.23 45.61 27.60
CA ASN A 237 -42.01 44.52 27.01
C ASN A 237 -41.27 43.17 27.13
N ASN A 238 -41.72 42.29 28.04
CA ASN A 238 -40.99 41.04 28.35
C ASN A 238 -40.92 40.04 27.19
N ASP A 239 -41.91 40.06 26.28
CA ASP A 239 -42.04 39.05 25.21
C ASP A 239 -41.14 39.32 24.00
N LYS A 240 -40.53 40.52 23.90
CA LYS A 240 -39.69 40.90 22.75
C LYS A 240 -38.20 40.88 23.10
N VAL A 241 -37.47 40.02 22.39
CA VAL A 241 -36.02 39.84 22.54
C VAL A 241 -35.28 40.67 21.50
N TYR A 242 -34.44 41.59 21.96
CA TYR A 242 -33.62 42.45 21.10
C TYR A 242 -32.20 41.89 20.99
N ILE A 243 -31.62 41.93 19.79
CA ILE A 243 -30.27 41.48 19.49
C ILE A 243 -29.49 42.63 18.86
N GLU A 244 -28.47 43.09 19.56
CA GLU A 244 -27.48 44.05 19.06
C GLU A 244 -26.43 43.31 18.22
N ILE A 245 -26.14 43.84 17.04
CA ILE A 245 -25.14 43.28 16.11
C ILE A 245 -23.86 44.09 16.25
N LEU A 246 -22.79 43.46 16.75
CA LEU A 246 -21.55 44.12 17.14
C LEU A 246 -20.62 44.41 15.94
N SER A 247 -20.93 43.88 14.76
CA SER A 247 -20.14 44.05 13.53
C SER A 247 -21.06 44.06 12.31
N LYS A 248 -20.97 45.09 11.45
CA LYS A 248 -21.80 45.21 10.23
C LYS A 248 -21.67 43.93 9.36
N PRO A 249 -22.78 43.24 9.03
CA PRO A 249 -22.72 42.04 8.22
C PRO A 249 -22.41 42.34 6.75
N GLN A 250 -21.83 41.35 6.07
CA GLN A 250 -21.60 41.35 4.62
C GLN A 250 -22.61 40.43 3.91
N TYR A 251 -22.98 40.76 2.66
CA TYR A 251 -23.86 39.91 1.86
C TYR A 251 -23.23 38.51 1.63
N GLY A 252 -24.03 37.46 1.80
CA GLY A 252 -23.58 36.05 1.73
C GLY A 252 -22.76 35.57 2.94
N GLN A 253 -22.48 36.43 3.93
CA GLN A 253 -21.65 36.09 5.08
C GLN A 253 -22.23 34.90 5.86
N ASN A 254 -21.38 33.90 6.11
CA ASN A 254 -21.74 32.64 6.77
C ASN A 254 -22.92 31.88 6.14
N ILE A 255 -23.19 32.02 4.84
CA ILE A 255 -24.24 31.27 4.14
C ILE A 255 -23.65 30.28 3.12
N ASN A 256 -24.16 29.05 3.13
CA ASN A 256 -24.01 28.07 2.06
C ASN A 256 -25.12 28.27 1.02
N PRO A 257 -24.78 28.34 -0.29
CA PRO A 257 -25.79 28.29 -1.34
C PRO A 257 -26.47 26.90 -1.40
N ILE A 258 -27.56 26.82 -2.16
CA ILE A 258 -28.13 25.56 -2.61
C ILE A 258 -27.05 24.78 -3.38
N GLY A 259 -26.95 23.47 -3.16
CA GLY A 259 -25.97 22.61 -3.81
C GLY A 259 -24.52 22.80 -3.38
N HIS A 260 -24.26 23.48 -2.24
CA HIS A 260 -22.91 23.78 -1.77
C HIS A 260 -21.98 22.56 -1.64
N HIS A 261 -22.51 21.40 -1.25
CA HIS A 261 -21.76 20.15 -1.17
C HIS A 261 -21.79 19.39 -2.51
N MET A 262 -22.97 19.25 -3.12
CA MET A 262 -23.17 18.59 -4.42
C MET A 262 -24.33 19.27 -5.17
N THR A 263 -24.19 19.51 -6.46
CA THR A 263 -25.26 20.04 -7.32
C THR A 263 -26.04 18.93 -8.01
N ILE A 264 -27.33 19.16 -8.27
CA ILE A 264 -28.19 18.25 -9.04
C ILE A 264 -27.58 17.93 -10.42
N ASN A 265 -27.80 16.71 -10.89
CA ASN A 265 -27.28 16.13 -12.14
C ASN A 265 -25.75 16.09 -12.28
N LYS A 266 -24.97 16.51 -11.26
CA LYS A 266 -23.51 16.30 -11.27
C LYS A 266 -23.18 14.84 -11.00
N LEU A 267 -22.18 14.31 -11.69
CA LEU A 267 -21.53 13.04 -11.37
C LEU A 267 -21.02 13.09 -9.91
N ILE A 268 -21.30 12.04 -9.13
CA ILE A 268 -20.85 11.93 -7.74
C ILE A 268 -19.98 10.69 -7.50
N LEU A 269 -20.21 9.59 -8.23
CA LEU A 269 -19.38 8.38 -8.22
C LEU A 269 -19.30 7.81 -9.63
N LYS A 270 -18.12 7.36 -10.08
CA LYS A 270 -17.95 6.68 -11.37
C LYS A 270 -18.38 5.22 -11.28
N ARG A 271 -18.71 4.61 -12.43
CA ARG A 271 -18.67 3.15 -12.64
C ARG A 271 -17.34 2.60 -12.08
N SER A 272 -17.32 1.34 -11.66
CA SER A 272 -16.13 0.64 -11.13
C SER A 272 -15.62 1.16 -9.79
N THR A 273 -16.30 2.14 -9.18
CA THR A 273 -16.02 2.58 -7.80
C THR A 273 -16.52 1.56 -6.79
N ARG A 274 -15.64 1.05 -5.94
CA ARG A 274 -16.02 0.28 -4.73
C ARG A 274 -16.59 1.22 -3.66
N ILE A 275 -17.73 0.83 -3.09
CA ILE A 275 -18.51 1.64 -2.14
C ILE A 275 -17.95 1.46 -0.72
N GLY A 276 -17.16 2.43 -0.24
CA GLY A 276 -16.71 2.54 1.15
C GLY A 276 -17.62 3.44 2.01
N PRO A 277 -17.25 3.72 3.28
CA PRO A 277 -18.09 4.52 4.18
C PRO A 277 -18.32 5.95 3.66
N GLU A 278 -17.28 6.58 3.12
CA GLU A 278 -17.36 7.93 2.53
C GLU A 278 -18.34 7.96 1.33
N GLU A 279 -18.28 6.94 0.46
CA GLU A 279 -19.17 6.79 -0.69
C GLU A 279 -20.62 6.49 -0.29
N MET A 280 -20.84 5.70 0.78
CA MET A 280 -22.16 5.45 1.37
C MET A 280 -22.85 6.74 1.84
N GLY A 281 -22.12 7.62 2.52
CA GLY A 281 -22.63 8.93 2.94
C GLY A 281 -23.04 9.81 1.77
N VAL A 282 -22.33 9.73 0.63
CA VAL A 282 -22.62 10.47 -0.61
C VAL A 282 -23.83 9.91 -1.36
N LEU A 283 -23.98 8.58 -1.43
CA LEU A 283 -25.17 7.93 -1.97
C LEU A 283 -26.42 8.29 -1.17
N ALA A 284 -26.33 8.27 0.16
CA ALA A 284 -27.41 8.70 1.04
C ALA A 284 -27.73 10.20 0.88
N ALA A 285 -26.71 11.06 0.81
CA ALA A 285 -26.87 12.51 0.66
C ALA A 285 -27.60 12.91 -0.63
N SER A 286 -27.34 12.17 -1.71
CA SER A 286 -27.90 12.41 -3.04
C SER A 286 -29.30 11.82 -3.25
N GLY A 287 -29.94 11.25 -2.21
CA GLY A 287 -31.30 10.71 -2.28
C GLY A 287 -31.44 9.47 -3.17
N HIS A 288 -30.38 8.67 -3.24
CA HIS A 288 -30.53 7.30 -3.70
C HIS A 288 -31.23 6.48 -2.61
N LYS A 289 -31.90 5.39 -3.02
CA LYS A 289 -32.51 4.38 -2.14
C LYS A 289 -31.80 3.05 -2.37
N GLU A 290 -31.58 2.77 -3.64
CA GLU A 290 -30.84 1.64 -4.17
C GLU A 290 -29.79 2.13 -5.19
N VAL A 291 -28.80 1.30 -5.44
CA VAL A 291 -27.75 1.47 -6.45
C VAL A 291 -27.57 0.17 -7.24
N VAL A 292 -27.24 0.30 -8.54
CA VAL A 292 -26.95 -0.86 -9.40
C VAL A 292 -25.47 -1.19 -9.30
N VAL A 293 -25.18 -2.39 -8.84
CA VAL A 293 -23.83 -2.90 -8.57
C VAL A 293 -23.56 -4.15 -9.39
N VAL A 294 -22.28 -4.45 -9.63
CA VAL A 294 -21.86 -5.76 -10.14
C VAL A 294 -22.23 -6.82 -9.11
N GLN A 295 -22.79 -7.95 -9.55
CA GLN A 295 -23.18 -9.06 -8.69
C GLN A 295 -21.96 -9.62 -7.93
N GLN A 296 -22.15 -10.16 -6.72
CA GLN A 296 -21.04 -10.79 -5.99
C GLN A 296 -20.57 -12.06 -6.72
N LEU A 297 -19.24 -12.19 -6.85
CA LEU A 297 -18.61 -13.37 -7.45
C LEU A 297 -18.91 -14.62 -6.61
N SER A 298 -19.43 -15.67 -7.24
CA SER A 298 -19.56 -16.99 -6.59
C SER A 298 -18.20 -17.69 -6.61
N ILE A 299 -17.52 -17.71 -5.46
CA ILE A 299 -16.17 -18.25 -5.30
C ILE A 299 -16.20 -19.52 -4.43
N GLY A 300 -15.44 -20.54 -4.81
CA GLY A 300 -15.19 -21.75 -4.02
C GLY A 300 -13.72 -21.93 -3.67
N VAL A 301 -13.43 -22.58 -2.54
CA VAL A 301 -12.06 -22.98 -2.16
C VAL A 301 -12.05 -24.48 -1.83
N LEU A 302 -11.09 -25.21 -2.40
CA LEU A 302 -10.93 -26.65 -2.26
C LEU A 302 -9.47 -27.04 -2.04
N SER A 303 -9.19 -27.92 -1.08
CA SER A 303 -7.87 -28.54 -0.90
C SER A 303 -7.82 -29.93 -1.52
N ILE A 304 -6.69 -30.26 -2.16
CA ILE A 304 -6.37 -31.57 -2.74
C ILE A 304 -5.13 -32.10 -2.04
N GLY A 305 -5.19 -33.32 -1.49
CA GLY A 305 -4.06 -33.98 -0.85
C GLY A 305 -4.47 -35.18 0.01
N ASN A 306 -3.72 -36.27 -0.09
CA ASN A 306 -4.01 -37.53 0.62
C ASN A 306 -3.78 -37.46 2.14
N ASN A 307 -2.91 -36.57 2.59
CA ASN A 307 -2.36 -36.53 3.95
C ASN A 307 -2.86 -35.30 4.73
N LEU A 308 -4.03 -34.78 4.38
CA LEU A 308 -4.65 -33.60 4.98
C LEU A 308 -5.79 -33.98 5.94
N GLU A 309 -5.93 -33.25 7.05
CA GLU A 309 -7.01 -33.42 8.03
C GLU A 309 -7.54 -32.06 8.52
N GLU A 310 -8.79 -32.00 8.96
CA GLU A 310 -9.40 -30.75 9.44
C GLU A 310 -8.82 -30.32 10.81
N PRO A 311 -8.45 -29.03 10.99
CA PRO A 311 -8.03 -28.48 12.27
C PRO A 311 -8.98 -28.78 13.43
N GLY A 312 -8.42 -29.13 14.58
CA GLY A 312 -9.19 -29.48 15.78
C GLY A 312 -9.68 -30.93 15.84
N LYS A 313 -9.51 -31.74 14.79
CA LYS A 313 -9.54 -33.21 14.90
C LYS A 313 -8.18 -33.75 15.37
N PRO A 314 -8.09 -34.96 15.97
CA PRO A 314 -6.80 -35.61 16.21
C PRO A 314 -6.07 -35.92 14.90
N LEU A 315 -4.78 -35.57 14.80
CA LEU A 315 -3.95 -35.96 13.66
C LEU A 315 -3.70 -37.47 13.65
N LYS A 316 -3.87 -38.08 12.47
CA LYS A 316 -3.41 -39.44 12.17
C LYS A 316 -1.89 -39.45 11.95
N PRO A 317 -1.18 -40.58 12.15
CA PRO A 317 0.20 -40.73 11.73
C PRO A 317 0.38 -40.36 10.25
N GLY A 318 1.40 -39.57 9.91
CA GLY A 318 1.66 -39.12 8.54
C GLY A 318 0.68 -38.11 7.96
N TYR A 319 -0.23 -37.53 8.75
CA TYR A 319 -1.13 -36.45 8.31
C TYR A 319 -0.70 -35.08 8.86
N ILE A 320 -1.09 -34.02 8.15
CA ILE A 320 -0.97 -32.61 8.57
C ILE A 320 -2.34 -31.92 8.52
N TYR A 321 -2.47 -30.80 9.24
CA TYR A 321 -3.67 -29.98 9.17
C TYR A 321 -3.74 -29.19 7.85
N ASP A 322 -4.92 -29.15 7.23
CA ASP A 322 -5.20 -28.23 6.12
C ASP A 322 -5.38 -26.81 6.63
N ILE A 323 -4.26 -26.08 6.67
CA ILE A 323 -4.21 -24.68 7.06
C ILE A 323 -4.29 -23.74 5.85
N SER A 324 -3.95 -24.23 4.66
CA SER A 324 -3.88 -23.42 3.44
C SER A 324 -5.27 -22.96 3.00
N ARG A 325 -6.30 -23.83 3.07
CA ARG A 325 -7.70 -23.44 2.79
C ARG A 325 -8.21 -22.38 3.75
N ILE A 326 -7.93 -22.51 5.05
CA ILE A 326 -8.37 -21.54 6.06
C ILE A 326 -7.68 -20.18 5.86
N ILE A 327 -6.38 -20.17 5.52
CA ILE A 327 -5.65 -18.94 5.16
C ILE A 327 -6.32 -18.25 3.95
N ILE A 328 -6.66 -19.01 2.89
CA ILE A 328 -7.26 -18.47 1.67
C ILE A 328 -8.70 -17.98 1.90
N ILE A 329 -9.56 -18.75 2.55
CA ILE A 329 -10.93 -18.32 2.91
C ILE A 329 -10.90 -17.05 3.76
N SER A 330 -9.96 -16.96 4.71
CA SER A 330 -9.78 -15.77 5.55
C SER A 330 -9.22 -14.57 4.77
N LEU A 331 -8.33 -14.79 3.80
CA LEU A 331 -7.82 -13.73 2.92
C LEU A 331 -8.90 -13.20 1.96
N LEU A 332 -9.81 -14.05 1.49
CA LEU A 332 -10.99 -13.65 0.73
C LEU A 332 -11.93 -12.81 1.59
N LYS A 333 -12.24 -13.27 2.82
CA LYS A 333 -13.03 -12.56 3.83
C LYS A 333 -12.42 -11.19 4.19
N ASN A 334 -11.09 -11.08 4.21
CA ASN A 334 -10.31 -9.85 4.41
C ASN A 334 -10.43 -8.85 3.23
N ASN A 335 -10.97 -9.26 2.08
CA ASN A 335 -11.18 -8.42 0.89
C ASN A 335 -12.68 -8.30 0.53
N ASP A 336 -13.56 -8.52 1.51
CA ASP A 336 -15.03 -8.63 1.40
C ASP A 336 -15.54 -9.64 0.35
N PHE A 337 -14.72 -10.64 -0.04
CA PHE A 337 -15.15 -11.76 -0.88
C PHE A 337 -15.69 -12.89 -0.01
N SER A 338 -16.97 -13.20 -0.16
CA SER A 338 -17.56 -14.45 0.34
C SER A 338 -17.07 -15.63 -0.48
N SER A 339 -16.86 -16.78 0.15
CA SER A 339 -16.51 -18.03 -0.56
C SER A 339 -17.18 -19.24 0.08
N SER A 340 -17.44 -20.25 -0.74
CA SER A 340 -17.92 -21.57 -0.31
C SER A 340 -16.73 -22.47 0.00
N ASP A 341 -16.78 -23.12 1.15
CA ASP A 341 -15.78 -24.12 1.57
C ASP A 341 -16.18 -25.50 1.03
N PHE A 342 -15.31 -26.11 0.21
CA PHE A 342 -15.49 -27.46 -0.33
C PHE A 342 -14.63 -28.52 0.37
N GLY A 343 -13.89 -28.14 1.42
CA GLY A 343 -13.14 -29.08 2.26
C GLY A 343 -11.87 -29.66 1.61
N ILE A 344 -11.60 -30.91 1.95
CA ILE A 344 -10.41 -31.69 1.59
C ILE A 344 -10.83 -32.84 0.66
N VAL A 345 -10.09 -33.03 -0.43
CA VAL A 345 -10.29 -34.08 -1.44
C VAL A 345 -9.01 -34.91 -1.62
N ASN A 346 -9.17 -36.22 -1.74
CA ASN A 346 -8.05 -37.14 -1.98
C ASN A 346 -7.44 -36.91 -3.37
N ASN A 347 -6.13 -37.10 -3.50
CA ASN A 347 -5.37 -36.91 -4.73
C ASN A 347 -5.52 -38.11 -5.68
N THR A 348 -6.76 -38.43 -6.07
CA THR A 348 -7.10 -39.49 -7.02
C THR A 348 -7.99 -38.93 -8.13
N SER A 349 -7.78 -39.40 -9.37
CA SER A 349 -8.42 -38.79 -10.56
C SER A 349 -9.95 -38.72 -10.47
N SER A 350 -10.58 -39.80 -10.00
CA SER A 350 -12.03 -39.85 -9.78
C SER A 350 -12.51 -38.88 -8.70
N SER A 351 -11.82 -38.81 -7.56
CA SER A 351 -12.22 -37.95 -6.43
C SER A 351 -12.01 -36.47 -6.73
N ILE A 352 -10.91 -36.11 -7.42
CA ILE A 352 -10.67 -34.75 -7.93
C ILE A 352 -11.77 -34.36 -8.92
N LYS A 353 -12.05 -35.20 -9.92
CA LYS A 353 -13.11 -34.91 -10.91
C LYS A 353 -14.46 -34.67 -10.24
N GLU A 354 -14.94 -35.63 -9.45
CA GLU A 354 -16.28 -35.60 -8.85
C GLU A 354 -16.50 -34.36 -7.96
N ASN A 355 -15.46 -33.92 -7.23
CA ASN A 355 -15.59 -32.77 -6.34
C ASN A 355 -15.36 -31.41 -7.04
N ILE A 356 -14.58 -31.35 -8.12
CA ILE A 356 -14.52 -30.16 -8.99
C ILE A 356 -15.86 -29.97 -9.70
N GLU A 357 -16.46 -31.04 -10.22
CA GLU A 357 -17.79 -31.03 -10.85
C GLU A 357 -18.87 -30.48 -9.89
N LYS A 358 -18.99 -31.07 -8.69
CA LYS A 358 -19.88 -30.60 -7.60
C LYS A 358 -19.61 -29.17 -7.12
N ALA A 359 -18.38 -28.67 -7.29
CA ALA A 359 -18.02 -27.31 -6.92
C ALA A 359 -18.43 -26.32 -8.01
N LEU A 360 -18.06 -26.56 -9.25
CA LEU A 360 -18.33 -25.68 -10.39
C LEU A 360 -19.82 -25.63 -10.78
N ASP A 361 -20.63 -26.61 -10.40
CA ASP A 361 -22.10 -26.47 -10.42
C ASP A 361 -22.61 -25.30 -9.55
N LYS A 362 -21.91 -24.99 -8.44
CA LYS A 362 -22.34 -24.01 -7.43
C LYS A 362 -21.58 -22.68 -7.50
N VAL A 363 -20.31 -22.71 -7.91
CA VAL A 363 -19.44 -21.53 -7.99
C VAL A 363 -19.00 -21.26 -9.42
N ASP A 364 -18.71 -20.00 -9.72
CA ASP A 364 -18.22 -19.58 -11.04
C ASP A 364 -16.69 -19.49 -11.07
N ILE A 365 -16.06 -19.33 -9.90
CA ILE A 365 -14.61 -19.32 -9.72
C ILE A 365 -14.22 -20.33 -8.63
N LEU A 366 -13.38 -21.31 -8.95
CA LEU A 366 -12.84 -22.30 -8.00
C LEU A 366 -11.34 -22.07 -7.78
N VAL A 367 -10.95 -21.97 -6.51
CA VAL A 367 -9.55 -21.91 -6.08
C VAL A 367 -9.16 -23.28 -5.52
N THR A 368 -8.20 -23.95 -6.16
CA THR A 368 -7.69 -25.26 -5.70
C THR A 368 -6.31 -25.13 -5.06
N LEU A 369 -6.05 -25.94 -4.04
CA LEU A 369 -4.81 -25.93 -3.24
C LEU A 369 -4.22 -27.34 -3.17
N GLY A 370 -3.06 -27.58 -3.81
CA GLY A 370 -2.43 -28.91 -3.86
C GLY A 370 -0.93 -28.89 -4.12
N CYS A 371 -0.26 -30.03 -4.01
CA CYS A 371 1.18 -30.16 -4.24
C CYS A 371 1.54 -29.99 -5.73
N ALA A 372 2.84 -29.83 -6.04
CA ALA A 372 3.24 -29.44 -7.40
C ALA A 372 2.98 -30.54 -8.45
N ASN A 373 3.14 -31.82 -8.08
CA ASN A 373 2.81 -32.96 -8.95
C ASN A 373 1.29 -33.16 -9.10
N ASP A 374 0.51 -32.92 -8.04
CA ASP A 374 -0.97 -32.95 -8.07
C ASP A 374 -1.50 -32.01 -9.15
N LYS A 375 -0.75 -30.96 -9.50
CA LYS A 375 -1.11 -30.03 -10.56
C LYS A 375 -0.94 -30.58 -11.96
N ASP A 376 -0.07 -31.55 -12.20
CA ASP A 376 0.05 -32.14 -13.53
C ASP A 376 -1.05 -33.19 -13.73
N LEU A 377 -1.45 -33.90 -12.65
CA LEU A 377 -2.71 -34.65 -12.61
C LEU A 377 -3.94 -33.72 -12.77
N LEU A 378 -3.99 -32.59 -12.09
CA LEU A 378 -5.10 -31.64 -12.15
C LEU A 378 -5.19 -30.92 -13.51
N LYS A 379 -4.09 -30.48 -14.10
CA LYS A 379 -4.03 -29.95 -15.47
C LYS A 379 -4.56 -30.99 -16.45
N LYS A 380 -4.10 -32.25 -16.33
CA LYS A 380 -4.59 -33.37 -17.13
C LYS A 380 -6.09 -33.57 -16.95
N ILE A 381 -6.61 -33.54 -15.72
CA ILE A 381 -8.05 -33.65 -15.45
C ILE A 381 -8.86 -32.49 -16.06
N LEU A 382 -8.35 -31.26 -15.93
CA LEU A 382 -8.95 -30.06 -16.52
C LEU A 382 -9.00 -30.16 -18.05
N LEU A 383 -7.91 -30.58 -18.71
CA LEU A 383 -7.85 -30.78 -20.16
C LEU A 383 -8.73 -31.95 -20.65
N GLU A 384 -8.59 -33.12 -20.04
CA GLU A 384 -9.21 -34.36 -20.55
C GLU A 384 -10.70 -34.51 -20.19
N TYR A 385 -11.13 -34.06 -19.00
CA TYR A 385 -12.51 -34.27 -18.52
C TYR A 385 -13.36 -32.99 -18.49
N PHE A 386 -12.75 -31.83 -18.30
CA PHE A 386 -13.45 -30.54 -18.30
C PHE A 386 -13.23 -29.72 -19.59
N HIS A 387 -12.42 -30.25 -20.53
CA HIS A 387 -12.06 -29.62 -21.80
C HIS A 387 -11.61 -28.15 -21.63
N ALA A 388 -10.78 -27.94 -20.63
CA ALA A 388 -10.40 -26.62 -20.16
C ALA A 388 -9.36 -25.93 -21.07
N GLU A 389 -9.55 -24.64 -21.32
CA GLU A 389 -8.51 -23.76 -21.86
C GLU A 389 -7.57 -23.35 -20.72
N ILE A 390 -6.28 -23.68 -20.83
CA ILE A 390 -5.25 -23.28 -19.85
C ILE A 390 -4.47 -22.10 -20.41
N TYR A 391 -4.71 -20.90 -19.88
CA TYR A 391 -4.00 -19.68 -20.33
C TYR A 391 -2.54 -19.65 -19.85
N PHE A 392 -2.25 -20.20 -18.66
CA PHE A 392 -0.88 -20.47 -18.21
C PHE A 392 -0.86 -21.58 -17.16
N GLY A 393 0.17 -22.42 -17.21
CA GLY A 393 0.42 -23.47 -16.21
C GLY A 393 1.60 -23.20 -15.27
N ASN A 394 2.49 -22.26 -15.62
CA ASN A 394 3.69 -21.87 -14.88
C ASN A 394 3.92 -20.36 -14.94
N VAL A 395 4.36 -19.74 -13.83
CA VAL A 395 4.71 -18.31 -13.74
C VAL A 395 6.15 -18.14 -13.24
N ASN A 396 6.90 -17.20 -13.81
CA ASN A 396 8.29 -16.93 -13.48
C ASN A 396 8.43 -16.13 -12.18
N ILE A 397 8.18 -16.81 -11.04
CA ILE A 397 8.13 -16.18 -9.72
C ILE A 397 8.67 -17.11 -8.61
N LYS A 398 9.13 -16.54 -7.51
CA LYS A 398 9.55 -17.26 -6.29
C LYS A 398 8.92 -16.63 -5.03
N PRO A 399 8.25 -17.42 -4.16
CA PRO A 399 7.74 -18.78 -4.41
C PRO A 399 6.64 -18.77 -5.49
N GLY A 400 6.16 -19.96 -5.91
CA GLY A 400 4.92 -20.07 -6.70
C GLY A 400 5.02 -20.43 -8.19
N LYS A 401 6.13 -21.01 -8.68
CA LYS A 401 6.30 -21.39 -10.11
C LYS A 401 5.06 -22.08 -10.71
N SER A 402 4.68 -23.23 -10.16
CA SER A 402 3.50 -23.98 -10.64
C SER A 402 2.25 -23.30 -10.06
N THR A 403 1.70 -22.36 -10.83
CA THR A 403 0.44 -21.66 -10.60
C THR A 403 -0.30 -21.62 -11.93
N THR A 404 -1.58 -21.98 -11.93
CA THR A 404 -2.33 -22.25 -13.16
C THR A 404 -3.64 -21.46 -13.19
N LEU A 405 -3.92 -20.81 -14.32
CA LEU A 405 -5.24 -20.26 -14.65
C LEU A 405 -5.83 -21.08 -15.79
N ALA A 406 -7.07 -21.53 -15.61
CA ALA A 406 -7.82 -22.23 -16.64
C ALA A 406 -9.30 -21.81 -16.64
N THR A 407 -9.98 -21.98 -17.77
CA THR A 407 -11.44 -21.89 -17.92
C THR A 407 -11.99 -23.19 -18.48
N CYS A 408 -13.22 -23.54 -18.12
CA CYS A 408 -13.96 -24.67 -18.69
C CYS A 408 -15.44 -24.30 -18.88
N LYS A 409 -16.20 -25.10 -19.65
CA LYS A 409 -17.63 -24.84 -19.91
C LYS A 409 -18.49 -25.88 -19.19
N ILE A 410 -19.32 -25.44 -18.24
CA ILE A 410 -20.23 -26.31 -17.48
C ILE A 410 -21.62 -25.67 -17.49
N ASN A 411 -22.64 -26.46 -17.85
CA ASN A 411 -24.03 -26.00 -18.03
C ASN A 411 -24.12 -24.73 -18.92
N ASP A 412 -23.40 -24.79 -20.05
CA ASP A 412 -23.16 -23.71 -21.02
C ASP A 412 -22.51 -22.41 -20.50
N LYS A 413 -22.14 -22.33 -19.22
CA LYS A 413 -21.43 -21.18 -18.63
C LYS A 413 -19.92 -21.41 -18.59
N ILE A 414 -19.16 -20.34 -18.80
CA ILE A 414 -17.71 -20.33 -18.56
C ILE A 414 -17.47 -20.32 -17.05
N LYS A 415 -16.58 -21.19 -16.60
CA LYS A 415 -16.16 -21.40 -15.20
C LYS A 415 -14.66 -21.25 -15.10
N TYR A 416 -14.17 -20.62 -14.03
CA TYR A 416 -12.77 -20.25 -13.86
C TYR A 416 -12.11 -21.09 -12.77
N CYS A 417 -10.91 -21.61 -13.03
CA CYS A 417 -10.11 -22.39 -12.08
C CYS A 417 -8.76 -21.73 -11.86
N LEU A 418 -8.43 -21.38 -10.61
CA LEU A 418 -7.12 -20.85 -10.23
C LEU A 418 -6.43 -21.80 -9.25
N CYS A 419 -5.38 -22.48 -9.70
CA CYS A 419 -4.75 -23.56 -8.95
C CYS A 419 -3.49 -23.05 -8.24
N LEU A 420 -3.55 -22.87 -6.92
CA LEU A 420 -2.46 -22.38 -6.07
C LEU A 420 -1.76 -23.54 -5.33
N SER A 421 -0.62 -23.28 -4.69
CA SER A 421 0.14 -24.33 -4.00
C SER A 421 -0.53 -24.70 -2.68
N GLY A 422 -0.48 -25.98 -2.30
CA GLY A 422 -0.85 -26.46 -0.97
C GLY A 422 0.10 -25.97 0.14
N ASN A 423 1.27 -25.42 -0.19
CA ASN A 423 2.15 -24.78 0.78
C ASN A 423 1.55 -23.43 1.25
N PRO A 424 1.33 -23.21 2.55
CA PRO A 424 0.53 -22.08 3.07
C PRO A 424 1.15 -20.70 2.77
N VAL A 425 2.47 -20.57 2.91
CA VAL A 425 3.19 -19.32 2.64
C VAL A 425 3.15 -18.98 1.15
N THR A 426 3.32 -19.99 0.29
CA THR A 426 3.21 -19.84 -1.16
C THR A 426 1.77 -19.51 -1.58
N ALA A 427 0.77 -20.19 -0.99
CA ALA A 427 -0.64 -19.93 -1.22
C ALA A 427 -1.01 -18.48 -0.92
N PHE A 428 -0.63 -17.99 0.27
CA PHE A 428 -0.88 -16.61 0.70
C PHE A 428 -0.21 -15.56 -0.19
N ILE A 429 1.08 -15.73 -0.50
CA ILE A 429 1.85 -14.81 -1.35
C ILE A 429 1.25 -14.75 -2.77
N ILE A 430 0.97 -15.90 -3.39
CA ILE A 430 0.40 -15.95 -4.73
C ILE A 430 -1.08 -15.53 -4.75
N ALA A 431 -1.82 -15.75 -3.68
CA ALA A 431 -3.18 -15.23 -3.58
C ALA A 431 -3.20 -13.69 -3.51
N GLN A 432 -2.25 -13.06 -2.80
CA GLN A 432 -2.09 -11.61 -2.87
C GLN A 432 -1.61 -11.13 -4.25
N ALA A 433 -0.68 -11.84 -4.88
CA ALA A 433 -0.06 -11.42 -6.13
C ALA A 433 -0.92 -11.65 -7.40
N LEU A 434 -1.78 -12.68 -7.42
CA LEU A 434 -2.56 -13.08 -8.61
C LEU A 434 -4.06 -13.24 -8.34
N LEU A 435 -4.47 -13.97 -7.29
CA LEU A 435 -5.90 -14.21 -7.01
C LEU A 435 -6.66 -12.92 -6.68
N LEU A 436 -6.16 -12.09 -5.77
CA LEU A 436 -6.84 -10.86 -5.38
C LEU A 436 -6.92 -9.83 -6.52
N PRO A 437 -5.88 -9.58 -7.35
CA PRO A 437 -6.01 -8.81 -8.58
C PRO A 437 -7.05 -9.38 -9.55
N PHE A 438 -7.05 -10.69 -9.79
CA PHE A 438 -8.02 -11.33 -10.66
C PHE A 438 -9.45 -11.13 -10.17
N LEU A 439 -9.74 -11.42 -8.90
CA LEU A 439 -11.07 -11.23 -8.31
C LEU A 439 -11.49 -9.75 -8.29
N LYS A 440 -10.55 -8.81 -8.09
CA LYS A 440 -10.82 -7.37 -8.20
C LYS A 440 -11.27 -7.02 -9.62
N ASN A 441 -10.54 -7.44 -10.65
CA ASN A 441 -10.92 -7.17 -12.04
C ASN A 441 -12.24 -7.86 -12.41
N MET A 442 -12.41 -9.15 -12.08
CA MET A 442 -13.64 -9.93 -12.30
C MET A 442 -14.88 -9.31 -11.63
N SER A 443 -14.72 -8.62 -10.51
CA SER A 443 -15.81 -7.90 -9.82
C SER A 443 -16.07 -6.49 -10.39
N GLY A 444 -15.44 -6.12 -11.50
CA GLY A 444 -15.57 -4.81 -12.14
C GLY A 444 -14.82 -3.70 -11.43
N ASN A 445 -13.84 -4.00 -10.56
CA ASN A 445 -13.08 -3.00 -9.80
C ASN A 445 -11.89 -2.48 -10.61
N GLU A 446 -12.17 -1.89 -11.78
CA GLU A 446 -11.20 -1.47 -12.81
C GLU A 446 -10.07 -0.55 -12.27
N TYR A 447 -10.28 0.11 -11.13
CA TYR A 447 -9.31 1.01 -10.48
C TYR A 447 -8.46 0.37 -9.36
N ALA A 448 -8.68 -0.90 -8.99
CA ALA A 448 -8.09 -1.51 -7.81
C ALA A 448 -6.74 -2.21 -8.05
N GLU A 449 -5.76 -1.47 -8.57
CA GLU A 449 -4.35 -1.89 -8.58
C GLU A 449 -3.82 -2.18 -7.16
N ILE A 450 -2.77 -3.01 -7.05
CA ILE A 450 -2.07 -3.22 -5.78
C ILE A 450 -1.28 -1.93 -5.44
N PRO A 451 -1.49 -1.32 -4.26
CA PRO A 451 -0.71 -0.17 -3.85
C PRO A 451 0.75 -0.58 -3.60
N THR A 452 1.66 0.16 -4.21
CA THR A 452 3.12 -0.01 -4.09
C THR A 452 3.72 1.17 -3.34
N LEU A 453 4.91 1.00 -2.76
CA LEU A 453 5.62 2.04 -2.00
C LEU A 453 7.13 1.85 -2.17
N PRO A 454 7.94 2.90 -2.45
CA PRO A 454 9.39 2.79 -2.40
C PRO A 454 9.84 2.58 -0.95
N ILE A 455 10.74 1.64 -0.71
CA ILE A 455 11.19 1.22 0.61
C ILE A 455 12.70 1.00 0.64
N HIS A 456 13.35 1.39 1.74
CA HIS A 456 14.72 0.98 2.01
C HIS A 456 14.78 -0.42 2.63
N VAL A 457 15.85 -1.13 2.34
CA VAL A 457 16.15 -2.44 2.90
C VAL A 457 17.46 -2.34 3.68
N ASN A 458 17.44 -2.73 4.95
CA ASN A 458 18.59 -2.52 5.85
C ASN A 458 19.68 -3.61 5.74
N ASN A 459 19.36 -4.77 5.16
CA ASN A 459 20.28 -5.90 4.99
C ASN A 459 20.38 -6.31 3.51
N PRO A 460 21.58 -6.66 3.00
CA PRO A 460 21.71 -7.15 1.62
C PRO A 460 20.96 -8.49 1.45
N PHE A 461 20.18 -8.61 0.36
CA PHE A 461 19.53 -9.85 -0.04
C PHE A 461 20.32 -10.55 -1.14
N ILE A 462 20.40 -11.89 -1.04
CA ILE A 462 20.80 -12.72 -2.18
C ILE A 462 19.64 -12.70 -3.18
N LEU A 463 19.82 -11.95 -4.28
CA LEU A 463 18.90 -11.90 -5.41
C LEU A 463 18.85 -13.25 -6.15
N HIS A 464 17.93 -13.39 -7.08
CA HIS A 464 17.64 -14.67 -7.75
C HIS A 464 17.32 -14.43 -9.22
N HIS A 465 17.59 -15.41 -10.10
CA HIS A 465 17.25 -15.39 -11.53
C HIS A 465 15.72 -15.39 -11.82
N ARG A 466 14.88 -15.15 -10.80
CA ARG A 466 13.42 -15.00 -10.90
C ARG A 466 12.96 -13.97 -9.87
N PRO A 467 12.01 -13.08 -10.20
CA PRO A 467 11.41 -12.15 -9.23
C PRO A 467 11.00 -12.86 -7.94
N ARG A 468 11.43 -12.32 -6.80
CA ARG A 468 11.07 -12.89 -5.49
C ARG A 468 10.08 -11.99 -4.77
N LEU A 469 9.00 -12.61 -4.30
CA LEU A 469 8.06 -12.02 -3.35
C LEU A 469 8.31 -12.58 -1.95
N ALA A 470 8.29 -11.71 -0.94
CA ALA A 470 8.45 -12.10 0.46
C ALA A 470 7.58 -11.22 1.37
N CYS A 471 6.95 -11.79 2.39
CA CYS A 471 6.22 -11.02 3.39
C CYS A 471 7.21 -10.25 4.30
N THR A 472 6.87 -9.01 4.66
CA THR A 472 7.64 -8.18 5.58
C THR A 472 6.71 -7.26 6.38
N TYR A 473 7.23 -6.65 7.44
CA TYR A 473 6.58 -5.55 8.14
C TYR A 473 7.35 -4.24 7.91
N LEU A 474 6.61 -3.19 7.56
CA LEU A 474 7.15 -1.85 7.34
C LEU A 474 7.36 -1.12 8.66
N LYS A 475 8.51 -0.46 8.79
CA LYS A 475 8.82 0.46 9.89
C LYS A 475 9.31 1.79 9.32
N TRP A 476 8.71 2.90 9.75
CA TRP A 476 9.11 4.24 9.32
C TRP A 476 10.34 4.71 10.12
N SER A 477 11.32 5.31 9.44
CA SER A 477 12.50 5.93 10.07
C SER A 477 12.17 7.32 10.66
N LYS A 478 13.09 7.90 11.44
CA LYS A 478 12.99 9.32 11.87
C LYS A 478 13.03 10.29 10.68
N ASP A 479 13.72 9.88 9.64
CA ASP A 479 13.89 10.58 8.35
C ASP A 479 12.73 10.28 7.39
N ASN A 480 11.71 9.57 7.90
CA ASN A 480 10.38 9.43 7.35
C ASN A 480 10.24 8.56 6.09
N VAL A 481 11.24 7.71 5.81
CA VAL A 481 11.15 6.69 4.77
C VAL A 481 10.72 5.36 5.39
N ALA A 482 9.90 4.59 4.67
CA ALA A 482 9.55 3.24 5.06
C ALA A 482 10.73 2.29 4.84
N THR A 483 11.08 1.53 5.88
CA THR A 483 12.08 0.47 5.85
C THR A 483 11.39 -0.89 5.95
N ALA A 484 11.77 -1.85 5.10
CA ALA A 484 11.38 -3.24 5.27
C ALA A 484 12.26 -3.87 6.35
N CYS A 485 11.63 -4.38 7.41
CA CYS A 485 12.36 -5.09 8.45
C CYS A 485 12.75 -6.48 7.93
N SER A 486 14.05 -6.81 8.01
CA SER A 486 14.60 -8.03 7.45
C SER A 486 14.25 -9.25 8.31
N MET A 487 13.67 -10.28 7.68
CA MET A 487 13.44 -11.59 8.29
C MET A 487 14.72 -12.47 8.31
N GLY A 488 15.88 -11.83 8.43
CA GLY A 488 17.21 -12.44 8.38
C GLY A 488 17.69 -12.76 6.96
N ASN A 489 19.02 -12.88 6.80
CA ASN A 489 19.64 -13.17 5.51
C ASN A 489 19.40 -14.61 5.02
N LEU A 490 18.81 -15.45 5.86
CA LEU A 490 18.32 -16.78 5.51
C LEU A 490 16.81 -16.69 5.29
N PHE A 491 16.37 -16.69 4.02
CA PHE A 491 14.97 -16.77 3.61
C PHE A 491 14.32 -18.12 4.00
N LYS A 492 14.14 -18.32 5.32
CA LYS A 492 13.39 -19.40 5.93
C LYS A 492 11.93 -18.94 5.95
N ASP A 493 11.29 -19.10 4.79
CA ASP A 493 9.89 -18.74 4.49
C ASP A 493 8.90 -19.62 5.29
N LYS A 494 9.01 -19.56 6.63
CA LYS A 494 8.21 -20.31 7.59
C LYS A 494 6.94 -19.55 7.93
N LEU A 495 5.84 -20.26 8.16
CA LEU A 495 4.56 -19.60 8.49
C LEU A 495 4.67 -18.73 9.75
N TYR A 496 5.34 -19.24 10.80
CA TYR A 496 5.58 -18.50 12.04
C TYR A 496 6.36 -17.18 11.83
N ASN A 497 7.24 -17.14 10.83
CA ASN A 497 8.11 -15.98 10.61
C ASN A 497 7.38 -14.82 9.92
N ILE A 498 6.32 -15.08 9.16
CA ILE A 498 5.62 -14.05 8.36
C ILE A 498 4.38 -13.46 9.04
N VAL A 499 3.97 -14.00 10.19
CA VAL A 499 2.84 -13.51 10.98
C VAL A 499 3.06 -12.07 11.45
N GLY A 500 2.01 -11.25 11.41
CA GLY A 500 2.10 -9.80 11.61
C GLY A 500 2.74 -9.00 10.46
N SER A 501 3.09 -9.62 9.32
CA SER A 501 3.54 -8.89 8.12
C SER A 501 2.42 -8.01 7.55
N ASN A 502 2.74 -6.77 7.18
CA ASN A 502 1.80 -5.80 6.62
C ASN A 502 2.13 -5.35 5.19
N ALA A 503 3.19 -5.89 4.57
CA ALA A 503 3.56 -5.64 3.19
C ALA A 503 4.15 -6.87 2.50
N LEU A 504 4.17 -6.83 1.17
CA LEU A 504 4.80 -7.81 0.30
C LEU A 504 5.97 -7.15 -0.43
N LEU A 505 7.19 -7.51 -0.05
CA LEU A 505 8.43 -7.05 -0.66
C LEU A 505 8.60 -7.69 -2.03
N ILE A 506 8.85 -6.86 -3.05
CA ILE A 506 9.20 -7.27 -4.41
C ILE A 506 10.71 -7.08 -4.56
N LEU A 507 11.45 -8.15 -4.87
CA LEU A 507 12.89 -8.10 -5.12
C LEU A 507 13.21 -8.22 -6.62
N PRO A 508 14.22 -7.47 -7.12
CA PRO A 508 14.66 -7.53 -8.50
C PRO A 508 15.34 -8.87 -8.84
N ILE A 509 15.58 -9.05 -10.13
CA ILE A 509 16.29 -10.20 -10.71
C ILE A 509 17.81 -9.97 -10.59
N VAL A 510 18.61 -11.02 -10.76
CA VAL A 510 20.06 -10.88 -11.08
C VAL A 510 20.19 -10.76 -12.59
N ASP A 511 20.67 -9.62 -13.08
CA ASP A 511 21.16 -9.51 -14.46
C ASP A 511 22.50 -10.24 -14.57
N ASN A 512 22.67 -11.08 -15.60
CA ASN A 512 23.80 -12.01 -15.69
C ASN A 512 25.08 -11.36 -16.25
N ASP A 513 24.99 -10.14 -16.79
CA ASP A 513 26.02 -9.47 -17.60
C ASP A 513 27.24 -8.96 -16.79
N ILE A 514 27.33 -9.34 -15.51
CA ILE A 514 28.43 -9.01 -14.59
C ILE A 514 29.58 -10.03 -14.70
N ASN A 515 29.40 -11.14 -15.43
CA ASN A 515 30.36 -12.26 -15.52
C ASN A 515 31.12 -12.37 -16.86
N SER A 516 31.37 -11.26 -17.55
CA SER A 516 32.32 -11.22 -18.68
C SER A 516 33.00 -9.85 -18.82
N ASP A 517 33.78 -9.46 -17.81
CA ASP A 517 35.01 -8.64 -17.90
C ASP A 517 35.51 -8.28 -16.49
N ASN A 518 36.09 -9.27 -15.81
CA ASN A 518 36.79 -9.09 -14.52
C ASN A 518 38.16 -9.81 -14.54
N SER A 519 38.93 -9.54 -15.60
CA SER A 519 40.36 -9.92 -15.72
C SER A 519 41.22 -8.71 -16.13
N SER A 520 40.90 -7.55 -15.57
CA SER A 520 41.71 -6.32 -15.57
C SER A 520 41.84 -5.84 -14.12
N ASP A 521 43.05 -5.42 -13.73
CA ASP A 521 43.33 -4.97 -12.36
C ASP A 521 42.65 -3.61 -12.12
N PRO A 522 41.92 -3.39 -10.99
CA PRO A 522 41.27 -2.11 -10.69
C PRO A 522 42.28 -1.08 -10.13
N SER A 523 43.36 -0.85 -10.87
CA SER A 523 44.46 0.08 -10.52
C SER A 523 44.47 1.38 -11.32
N ASP A 524 44.03 1.37 -12.59
CA ASP A 524 44.31 2.44 -13.56
C ASP A 524 43.04 3.12 -14.13
N GLU A 525 42.19 3.65 -13.23
CA GLU A 525 41.20 4.68 -13.60
C GLU A 525 41.84 6.07 -13.50
N ASN A 526 42.27 6.64 -14.64
CA ASN A 526 42.76 8.03 -14.69
C ASN A 526 41.65 9.02 -14.29
N ILE A 527 41.95 9.91 -13.34
CA ILE A 527 40.99 10.89 -12.81
C ILE A 527 40.87 12.08 -13.78
N ASP A 528 39.73 12.20 -14.47
CA ASP A 528 39.46 13.38 -15.30
C ASP A 528 39.03 14.58 -14.44
N ILE A 529 40.01 15.44 -14.16
CA ILE A 529 39.87 16.66 -13.33
C ILE A 529 38.85 17.65 -13.94
N ASN A 530 38.68 17.68 -15.26
CA ASN A 530 37.79 18.64 -15.92
C ASN A 530 36.31 18.37 -15.59
N ASN A 531 35.93 17.09 -15.51
CA ASN A 531 34.59 16.70 -15.10
C ASN A 531 34.32 17.06 -13.63
N ILE A 532 35.33 16.95 -12.75
CA ILE A 532 35.21 17.37 -11.34
C ILE A 532 34.99 18.89 -11.21
N HIS A 533 35.68 19.71 -12.02
CA HIS A 533 35.52 21.18 -11.98
C HIS A 533 34.10 21.62 -12.36
N ASN A 534 33.54 21.01 -13.42
CA ASN A 534 32.17 21.26 -13.86
C ASN A 534 31.13 20.78 -12.82
N ASP A 535 31.31 19.57 -12.28
CA ASP A 535 30.45 19.00 -11.23
C ASP A 535 30.37 19.87 -9.97
N ILE A 536 31.44 20.59 -9.64
CA ILE A 536 31.51 21.51 -8.50
C ILE A 536 30.83 22.85 -8.82
N ARG A 537 31.01 23.39 -10.04
CA ARG A 537 30.33 24.62 -10.48
C ARG A 537 28.80 24.49 -10.47
N ASP A 538 28.25 23.33 -10.87
CA ASP A 538 26.81 23.05 -10.81
C ASP A 538 26.26 22.99 -9.36
N VAL A 539 27.09 22.57 -8.40
CA VAL A 539 26.72 22.55 -6.97
C VAL A 539 26.73 23.95 -6.35
N LEU A 540 27.56 24.86 -6.87
CA LEU A 540 27.62 26.26 -6.43
C LEU A 540 26.51 27.12 -7.07
N SER A 541 26.19 26.90 -8.35
CA SER A 541 25.17 27.67 -9.08
C SER A 541 23.74 27.47 -8.55
N THR A 542 23.51 26.40 -7.79
CA THR A 542 22.19 25.96 -7.31
C THR A 542 21.88 26.34 -5.86
N GLN A 543 22.76 27.07 -5.16
CA GLN A 543 22.60 27.35 -3.71
C GLN A 543 22.44 28.85 -3.38
N ALA A 544 21.50 29.14 -2.47
CA ALA A 544 21.00 30.48 -2.22
C ALA A 544 21.76 31.22 -1.09
N VAL A 545 23.04 31.54 -1.32
CA VAL A 545 23.86 32.36 -0.42
C VAL A 545 24.45 33.54 -1.19
N ASN A 546 24.40 34.74 -0.60
CA ASN A 546 24.74 36.00 -1.27
C ASN A 546 26.26 36.29 -1.35
N VAL A 547 27.08 35.23 -1.46
CA VAL A 547 28.55 35.28 -1.46
C VAL A 547 29.05 34.54 -2.69
N GLN A 548 29.79 35.22 -3.56
CA GLN A 548 30.40 34.61 -4.74
C GLN A 548 31.85 34.21 -4.48
N ILE A 549 32.19 33.02 -4.96
CA ILE A 549 33.55 32.56 -5.25
C ILE A 549 33.83 33.04 -6.69
N PHE A 550 34.85 33.87 -6.86
CA PHE A 550 35.22 34.40 -8.19
C PHE A 550 36.06 33.37 -8.96
N ASP A 551 37.11 32.84 -8.32
CA ASP A 551 37.95 31.79 -8.91
C ASP A 551 38.28 30.65 -7.94
N MET A 552 38.41 29.46 -8.52
CA MET A 552 38.56 28.19 -7.80
C MET A 552 39.42 27.22 -8.60
N ILE A 553 40.51 26.77 -7.99
CA ILE A 553 41.53 25.92 -8.62
C ILE A 553 41.52 24.53 -7.97
N VAL A 554 41.76 23.49 -8.78
CA VAL A 554 41.91 22.10 -8.33
C VAL A 554 43.31 21.64 -8.70
N ILE A 555 44.10 21.20 -7.72
CA ILE A 555 45.50 20.77 -7.91
C ILE A 555 45.62 19.25 -7.68
N ASN A 556 46.34 18.57 -8.57
CA ASN A 556 46.71 17.15 -8.47
C ASN A 556 48.17 17.01 -7.99
N PRO A 557 48.43 16.51 -6.76
CA PRO A 557 49.79 16.46 -6.19
C PRO A 557 50.81 15.55 -6.91
N VAL A 558 50.39 14.83 -7.96
CA VAL A 558 51.20 13.80 -8.64
C VAL A 558 52.04 14.40 -9.79
N GLU A 559 51.71 15.60 -10.28
CA GLU A 559 52.22 16.12 -11.56
C GLU A 559 53.11 17.38 -11.42
N THR A 560 53.21 18.00 -10.23
CA THR A 560 53.88 19.30 -10.02
C THR A 560 54.63 19.40 -8.68
N ASP A 561 55.52 20.41 -8.55
CA ASP A 561 55.95 20.88 -7.22
C ASP A 561 54.83 21.71 -6.59
N ILE A 562 54.00 21.02 -5.80
CA ILE A 562 52.85 21.57 -5.11
C ILE A 562 53.19 22.77 -4.19
N THR A 563 54.43 22.87 -3.68
CA THR A 563 54.82 24.01 -2.81
C THR A 563 54.93 25.29 -3.62
N THR A 564 55.62 25.21 -4.76
CA THR A 564 55.75 26.32 -5.70
C THR A 564 54.40 26.67 -6.34
N GLU A 565 53.61 25.68 -6.73
CA GLU A 565 52.29 25.91 -7.35
C GLU A 565 51.28 26.55 -6.39
N LEU A 566 51.22 26.11 -5.13
CA LEU A 566 50.40 26.75 -4.10
C LEU A 566 50.85 28.21 -3.84
N PHE A 567 52.16 28.49 -3.87
CA PHE A 567 52.68 29.84 -3.63
C PHE A 567 52.19 30.86 -4.67
N PHE A 568 52.06 30.45 -5.94
CA PHE A 568 51.53 31.28 -7.04
C PHE A 568 49.99 31.29 -7.10
N THR A 569 49.34 30.13 -7.02
CA THR A 569 47.86 30.05 -7.15
C THR A 569 47.11 30.77 -6.02
N CYS A 570 47.71 30.90 -4.83
CA CYS A 570 47.18 31.71 -3.72
C CYS A 570 47.26 33.25 -3.93
N THR A 571 47.54 33.73 -5.15
CA THR A 571 47.28 35.14 -5.52
C THR A 571 46.17 35.31 -6.56
N GLU A 572 45.57 34.21 -7.05
CA GLU A 572 44.62 34.24 -8.18
C GLU A 572 43.29 33.52 -7.90
N ALA A 573 43.14 32.79 -6.78
CA ALA A 573 41.92 32.05 -6.44
C ALA A 573 41.37 32.39 -5.03
N ASP A 574 40.05 32.23 -4.85
CA ASP A 574 39.41 32.27 -3.53
C ASP A 574 39.51 30.93 -2.79
N VAL A 575 39.49 29.81 -3.54
CA VAL A 575 39.55 28.44 -3.00
C VAL A 575 40.49 27.59 -3.84
N ILE A 576 41.35 26.82 -3.16
CA ILE A 576 42.17 25.77 -3.77
C ILE A 576 41.79 24.44 -3.13
N LEU A 577 41.35 23.48 -3.95
CA LEU A 577 41.15 22.10 -3.53
C LEU A 577 42.30 21.23 -4.02
N ILE A 578 42.87 20.43 -3.13
CA ILE A 578 43.89 19.44 -3.47
C ILE A 578 43.22 18.07 -3.55
N ILE A 579 43.26 17.42 -4.71
CA ILE A 579 42.52 16.19 -5.01
C ILE A 579 43.45 15.18 -5.71
N GLY A 580 43.44 13.94 -5.23
CA GLY A 580 44.19 12.82 -5.80
C GLY A 580 43.86 11.50 -5.09
N ASP A 581 44.49 10.38 -5.49
CA ASP A 581 44.29 9.09 -4.82
C ASP A 581 45.21 8.88 -3.60
N ASN A 582 44.73 8.14 -2.61
CA ASN A 582 45.49 7.70 -1.44
C ASN A 582 46.73 6.85 -1.78
N LYS A 583 46.77 6.18 -2.95
CA LYS A 583 47.93 5.36 -3.34
C LYS A 583 49.09 6.18 -3.93
N SER A 584 48.82 7.34 -4.53
CA SER A 584 49.80 8.15 -5.26
C SER A 584 50.22 9.44 -4.54
N VAL A 585 49.35 10.02 -3.70
CA VAL A 585 49.62 11.29 -3.01
C VAL A 585 50.39 11.07 -1.70
N ASN A 586 51.61 11.60 -1.60
CA ASN A 586 52.34 11.68 -0.34
C ASN A 586 51.79 12.81 0.55
N LYS A 587 50.84 12.46 1.42
CA LYS A 587 50.16 13.43 2.31
C LYS A 587 51.06 14.17 3.29
N GLN A 588 52.23 13.63 3.64
CA GLN A 588 53.17 14.34 4.50
C GLN A 588 53.76 15.55 3.76
N LEU A 589 54.12 15.39 2.48
CA LEU A 589 54.59 16.50 1.63
C LEU A 589 53.46 17.50 1.34
N VAL A 590 52.23 17.04 1.07
CA VAL A 590 51.07 17.94 0.89
C VAL A 590 50.84 18.79 2.14
N LYS A 591 50.90 18.18 3.34
CA LYS A 591 50.77 18.88 4.61
C LYS A 591 51.89 19.92 4.81
N GLU A 592 53.14 19.52 4.59
CA GLU A 592 54.31 20.40 4.75
C GLU A 592 54.29 21.57 3.73
N ALA A 593 53.79 21.35 2.51
CA ALA A 593 53.56 22.40 1.53
C ALA A 593 52.48 23.40 2.00
N ILE A 594 51.31 22.92 2.45
CA ILE A 594 50.24 23.80 2.96
C ILE A 594 50.70 24.60 4.19
N GLU A 595 51.41 23.96 5.13
CA GLU A 595 51.92 24.61 6.34
C GLU A 595 53.06 25.61 6.06
N SER A 596 53.90 25.38 5.05
CA SER A 596 54.96 26.33 4.64
C SER A 596 54.45 27.51 3.79
N VAL A 597 53.31 27.34 3.12
CA VAL A 597 52.69 28.38 2.28
C VAL A 597 51.69 29.25 3.06
N SER A 598 51.05 28.74 4.11
CA SER A 598 50.04 29.49 4.90
C SER A 598 50.60 30.71 5.64
N ASP A 599 49.77 31.76 5.81
CA ASP A 599 50.13 32.97 6.54
C ASP A 599 50.18 32.70 8.06
N ASN A 600 51.32 32.99 8.72
CA ASN A 600 51.54 32.81 10.16
C ASN A 600 50.81 33.84 11.07
N GLN A 601 49.62 34.32 10.66
CA GLN A 601 48.78 35.23 11.47
C GLN A 601 47.70 34.45 12.23
N GLU A 602 47.37 34.84 13.47
CA GLU A 602 46.27 34.22 14.22
C GLU A 602 44.91 34.50 13.54
N VAL A 603 44.42 33.52 12.78
CA VAL A 603 43.09 33.55 12.17
C VAL A 603 42.01 33.60 13.26
N SER A 604 40.92 34.35 13.06
CA SER A 604 39.94 34.52 14.14
C SER A 604 39.26 33.22 14.55
N LYS A 605 38.85 33.15 15.82
CA LYS A 605 38.09 32.03 16.42
C LYS A 605 36.79 31.71 15.68
N ARG A 606 36.28 32.61 14.82
CA ARG A 606 35.14 32.36 13.93
C ARG A 606 35.54 31.49 12.75
N VAL A 607 36.62 31.84 12.05
CA VAL A 607 37.18 31.04 10.95
C VAL A 607 37.65 29.68 11.48
N THR A 608 38.39 29.63 12.59
CA THR A 608 38.85 28.35 13.19
C THR A 608 37.69 27.39 13.47
N ARG A 609 36.57 27.91 14.00
CA ARG A 609 35.36 27.10 14.27
C ARG A 609 34.66 26.68 12.98
N SER A 610 34.69 27.49 11.93
CA SER A 610 34.13 27.14 10.62
C SER A 610 34.93 26.02 9.94
N LEU A 611 36.26 26.07 9.98
CA LEU A 611 37.12 24.99 9.49
C LEU A 611 36.88 23.68 10.25
N LEU A 612 36.77 23.74 11.59
CA LEU A 612 36.45 22.56 12.40
C LEU A 612 35.07 21.97 12.07
N ASN A 613 34.07 22.80 11.70
CA ASN A 613 32.77 22.30 11.22
C ASN A 613 32.89 21.58 9.88
N ILE A 614 33.74 22.06 8.95
CA ILE A 614 34.03 21.38 7.69
C ILE A 614 34.72 20.04 7.95
N GLU A 615 35.76 20.01 8.80
CA GLU A 615 36.45 18.77 9.18
C GLU A 615 35.49 17.77 9.83
N THR A 616 34.63 18.23 10.76
CA THR A 616 33.63 17.38 11.42
C THR A 616 32.63 16.82 10.39
N SER A 617 32.10 17.67 9.50
CA SER A 617 31.14 17.25 8.49
C SER A 617 31.71 16.24 7.49
N LEU A 618 32.98 16.38 7.11
CA LEU A 618 33.68 15.36 6.31
C LEU A 618 33.82 14.05 7.07
N ASN A 619 34.24 14.08 8.34
CA ASN A 619 34.45 12.90 9.18
C ASN A 619 33.16 12.16 9.60
N GLU A 620 32.01 12.84 9.67
CA GLU A 620 30.72 12.22 9.98
C GLU A 620 30.06 11.55 8.77
N ASN A 621 30.29 12.08 7.56
CA ASN A 621 29.62 11.62 6.33
C ASN A 621 30.50 10.74 5.43
N PHE A 622 31.83 10.81 5.60
CA PHE A 622 32.83 10.09 4.82
C PHE A 622 33.90 9.52 5.77
N MET A 623 34.74 8.59 5.29
CA MET A 623 35.71 7.87 6.14
C MET A 623 36.63 8.83 6.91
N PRO A 624 36.99 8.52 8.17
CA PRO A 624 37.68 9.46 9.05
C PRO A 624 39.01 9.90 8.45
N HIS A 625 39.09 11.20 8.16
CA HIS A 625 40.16 11.86 7.41
C HIS A 625 40.54 13.16 8.12
N LYS A 626 41.82 13.30 8.44
CA LYS A 626 42.36 14.54 9.00
C LYS A 626 42.70 15.51 7.87
N THR A 627 41.69 16.21 7.37
CA THR A 627 41.85 17.23 6.33
C THR A 627 42.76 18.34 6.81
N VAL A 628 43.79 18.65 6.00
CA VAL A 628 44.65 19.81 6.22
C VAL A 628 44.01 21.03 5.58
N PHE A 629 43.99 22.14 6.31
CA PHE A 629 43.54 23.45 5.83
C PHE A 629 44.70 24.43 5.85
N GLY A 630 44.75 25.32 4.87
CA GLY A 630 45.67 26.46 4.84
C GLY A 630 44.93 27.74 4.48
N ILE A 631 45.45 28.88 4.90
CA ILE A 631 44.94 30.20 4.51
C ILE A 631 46.14 31.09 4.17
N ARG A 632 46.08 31.74 3.01
CA ARG A 632 47.09 32.69 2.54
C ARG A 632 46.41 33.75 1.69
N ASN A 633 46.71 35.04 1.89
CA ASN A 633 46.20 36.14 1.05
C ASN A 633 44.66 36.17 0.85
N GLN A 634 43.88 35.68 1.83
CA GLN A 634 42.42 35.44 1.78
C GLN A 634 41.95 34.17 1.01
N THR A 635 42.84 33.48 0.28
CA THR A 635 42.56 32.16 -0.31
C THR A 635 42.44 31.08 0.76
N LEU A 636 41.44 30.19 0.62
CA LEU A 636 41.26 29.00 1.45
C LEU A 636 41.76 27.74 0.73
N ILE A 637 42.75 27.05 1.31
CA ILE A 637 43.33 25.80 0.80
C ILE A 637 42.74 24.62 1.58
N ILE A 638 42.29 23.56 0.90
CA ILE A 638 41.69 22.36 1.52
C ILE A 638 42.25 21.08 0.89
N ASP A 639 42.81 20.19 1.71
CA ASP A 639 43.21 18.84 1.29
C ASP A 639 42.04 17.83 1.34
N LEU A 640 41.63 17.36 0.17
CA LEU A 640 40.63 16.30 -0.03
C LEU A 640 41.26 15.04 -0.67
N SER A 641 42.59 14.93 -0.69
CA SER A 641 43.29 13.78 -1.26
C SER A 641 42.83 12.47 -0.61
N GLY A 642 42.46 11.48 -1.42
CA GLY A 642 41.87 10.22 -0.95
C GLY A 642 40.34 10.17 -0.86
N LEU A 643 39.62 11.28 -0.99
CA LEU A 643 38.14 11.30 -1.07
C LEU A 643 37.61 11.22 -2.52
N HIS A 644 38.49 11.03 -3.50
CA HIS A 644 38.24 11.17 -4.94
C HIS A 644 36.99 10.43 -5.48
N LYS A 645 36.69 9.20 -5.02
CA LYS A 645 35.49 8.45 -5.48
C LYS A 645 34.15 9.00 -4.96
N ASN A 646 34.13 10.05 -4.14
CA ASN A 646 32.91 10.71 -3.67
C ASN A 646 32.94 12.25 -3.77
N THR A 647 33.91 12.87 -4.46
CA THR A 647 34.17 14.32 -4.46
C THR A 647 32.91 15.19 -4.57
N LYS A 648 31.99 14.91 -5.51
CA LYS A 648 30.74 15.68 -5.67
C LYS A 648 29.86 15.65 -4.41
N LYS A 649 29.75 14.50 -3.73
CA LYS A 649 29.00 14.36 -2.46
C LYS A 649 29.71 15.05 -1.31
N CYS A 650 31.04 14.93 -1.23
CA CYS A 650 31.84 15.64 -0.23
C CYS A 650 31.64 17.15 -0.37
N PHE A 651 31.71 17.67 -1.60
CA PHE A 651 31.53 19.09 -1.87
C PHE A 651 30.09 19.56 -1.59
N VAL A 652 29.05 18.80 -1.98
CA VAL A 652 27.65 19.11 -1.61
C VAL A 652 27.46 19.24 -0.10
N ALA A 653 28.12 18.41 0.71
CA ALA A 653 28.03 18.49 2.17
C ALA A 653 28.68 19.76 2.75
N ILE A 654 29.79 20.23 2.17
CA ILE A 654 30.59 21.33 2.73
C ILE A 654 30.46 22.68 2.02
N ALA A 655 29.82 22.77 0.85
CA ALA A 655 29.77 23.98 0.02
C ALA A 655 29.30 25.23 0.78
N ASN A 656 28.19 25.15 1.53
CA ASN A 656 27.71 26.26 2.35
C ASN A 656 28.71 26.69 3.45
N MET A 657 29.45 25.73 4.01
CA MET A 657 30.44 26.03 5.05
C MET A 657 31.72 26.62 4.44
N ILE A 658 32.12 26.20 3.24
CA ILE A 658 33.19 26.88 2.46
C ILE A 658 32.79 28.33 2.19
N LEU A 659 31.59 28.58 1.64
CA LEU A 659 31.08 29.93 1.36
C LEU A 659 31.04 30.82 2.62
N GLN A 660 30.59 30.29 3.76
CA GLN A 660 30.61 31.00 5.04
C GLN A 660 32.04 31.24 5.56
N THR A 661 32.96 30.32 5.33
CA THR A 661 34.36 30.45 5.76
C THR A 661 35.08 31.54 4.97
N ILE A 662 34.90 31.60 3.64
CA ILE A 662 35.46 32.67 2.79
C ILE A 662 34.91 34.05 3.20
N TYR A 663 33.62 34.13 3.48
CA TYR A 663 32.99 35.36 3.97
C TYR A 663 33.60 35.84 5.30
N LEU A 664 33.90 34.93 6.23
CA LEU A 664 34.58 35.24 7.47
C LEU A 664 36.06 35.64 7.25
N ILE A 665 36.79 34.95 6.37
CA ILE A 665 38.19 35.27 6.02
C ILE A 665 38.32 36.66 5.39
N ARG A 666 37.37 37.06 4.51
CA ARG A 666 37.33 38.40 3.91
C ARG A 666 37.06 39.49 4.96
N ILE A 667 36.17 39.24 5.93
CA ILE A 667 35.79 40.21 6.97
C ILE A 667 36.87 40.38 8.06
N ASP A 668 37.69 39.36 8.35
CA ASP A 668 38.76 39.45 9.36
C ASP A 668 39.87 40.49 9.03
N LYS A 669 39.85 41.14 7.85
CA LYS A 669 40.73 42.28 7.50
C LYS A 669 40.00 43.63 7.32
N ASP A 670 38.69 43.70 7.50
CA ASP A 670 37.87 44.91 7.28
C ASP A 670 37.33 45.47 8.62
N GLU A 671 38.04 46.42 9.24
CA GLU A 671 37.71 46.97 10.57
C GLU A 671 36.38 47.78 10.65
N ASN A 672 35.57 47.85 9.58
CA ASN A 672 34.40 48.74 9.49
C ASN A 672 33.11 48.07 8.96
N ILE A 673 32.67 46.97 9.59
CA ILE A 673 31.29 46.45 9.44
C ILE A 673 30.63 46.22 10.81
N PRO A 674 29.51 46.90 11.15
CA PRO A 674 28.85 46.74 12.44
C PRO A 674 28.05 45.44 12.55
N LEU A 675 28.11 44.81 13.72
CA LEU A 675 27.39 43.58 14.08
C LEU A 675 25.92 43.84 14.43
N HIS A 676 25.03 42.93 14.02
CA HIS A 676 23.82 42.60 14.81
C HIS A 676 23.42 41.11 14.65
N ASP A 677 23.35 40.45 15.81
CA ASP A 677 22.46 39.33 16.18
C ASP A 677 22.26 38.13 15.25
N ILE A 678 23.14 37.12 15.41
CA ILE A 678 22.69 35.71 15.43
C ILE A 678 23.24 35.01 16.69
N ALA A 679 22.30 34.49 17.49
CA ALA A 679 22.45 33.47 18.53
C ALA A 679 23.48 33.66 19.68
N SER A 680 22.95 33.94 20.89
CA SER A 680 23.00 32.92 21.95
C SER A 680 22.01 33.19 23.09
N THR A 681 21.33 32.14 23.55
CA THR A 681 20.92 31.96 24.95
C THR A 681 20.42 30.52 25.11
N SER A 682 21.04 29.77 26.02
CA SER A 682 20.65 28.40 26.37
C SER A 682 20.21 28.32 27.83
N SER A 683 19.28 27.40 28.09
CA SER A 683 19.03 26.71 29.37
C SER A 683 20.28 26.50 30.24
N ASP A 684 20.22 26.41 31.57
CA ASP A 684 19.12 26.57 32.55
C ASP A 684 19.75 26.67 33.96
N ASN A 685 19.00 27.13 34.99
CA ASN A 685 19.12 26.69 36.41
C ASN A 685 18.27 27.52 37.40
N PHE A 686 17.31 26.90 38.11
CA PHE A 686 17.38 26.62 39.57
C PHE A 686 16.09 25.97 40.13
N ILE A 687 16.16 25.47 41.37
CA ILE A 687 15.14 24.66 42.08
C ILE A 687 14.38 25.48 43.15
N MET A 688 13.20 24.96 43.55
CA MET A 688 12.22 25.49 44.52
C MET A 688 12.72 25.89 45.92
N GLU A 689 11.98 26.78 46.60
CA GLU A 689 11.24 26.50 47.86
C GLU A 689 10.28 27.66 48.28
N LYS A 690 9.14 27.32 48.92
CA LYS A 690 8.39 27.95 50.06
C LYS A 690 8.32 29.50 50.29
N GLU A 691 7.36 30.14 51.01
CA GLU A 691 6.28 29.74 51.94
C GLU A 691 4.94 30.53 51.80
N VAL A 692 3.87 29.84 52.23
CA VAL A 692 2.58 30.24 52.84
C VAL A 692 2.46 31.61 53.58
N LYS A 693 1.31 32.31 53.40
CA LYS A 693 0.49 32.87 54.52
C LYS A 693 -0.96 33.20 54.17
N THR A 694 -1.81 33.31 55.21
CA THR A 694 -3.28 33.18 55.14
C THR A 694 -4.05 34.42 55.61
N ALA A 695 -5.27 34.62 55.09
CA ALA A 695 -6.33 35.36 55.79
C ALA A 695 -7.73 34.79 55.46
N VAL A 696 -8.65 34.78 56.45
CA VAL A 696 -9.99 34.19 56.36
C VAL A 696 -11.03 35.12 56.97
N LYS A 697 -12.22 35.24 56.33
CA LYS A 697 -13.49 35.49 57.03
C LYS A 697 -14.70 35.03 56.21
N ARG A 698 -15.75 34.57 56.90
CA ARG A 698 -17.02 34.03 56.36
C ARG A 698 -18.18 34.65 57.16
N HIS A 699 -19.37 34.79 56.56
CA HIS A 699 -20.68 34.59 57.21
C HIS A 699 -21.77 34.44 56.10
N ARG A 700 -22.54 33.33 56.07
CA ARG A 700 -23.82 33.02 56.76
C ARG A 700 -25.04 33.70 56.10
N LYS A 701 -26.20 33.05 55.86
CA LYS A 701 -26.63 31.63 56.01
C LYS A 701 -28.00 31.39 55.32
N SER A 702 -28.28 30.15 54.85
CA SER A 702 -29.64 29.52 54.66
C SER A 702 -30.65 30.20 53.68
N TYR A 703 -31.74 29.59 53.16
CA TYR A 703 -32.49 28.33 53.39
C TYR A 703 -33.00 27.68 52.06
N LEU A 704 -33.45 26.40 52.15
CA LEU A 704 -34.42 25.62 51.33
C LEU A 704 -34.48 25.72 49.78
N PHE A 705 -34.71 24.57 49.14
CA PHE A 705 -35.10 24.44 47.73
C PHE A 705 -36.63 24.33 47.55
N PRO A 706 -37.22 25.11 46.62
CA PRO A 706 -38.49 24.76 45.97
C PRO A 706 -38.39 24.76 44.42
N LYS A 707 -39.15 23.86 43.76
CA LYS A 707 -39.50 23.79 42.32
C LYS A 707 -38.38 24.10 41.28
N TYR A 708 -37.97 23.08 40.52
CA TYR A 708 -37.00 23.20 39.42
C TYR A 708 -37.47 24.13 38.28
N ASP A 709 -36.71 25.19 38.02
CA ASP A 709 -36.80 26.03 36.81
C ASP A 709 -35.81 25.55 35.75
N TYR A 710 -36.28 24.93 34.67
CA TYR A 710 -35.46 24.49 33.53
C TYR A 710 -34.68 25.65 32.86
N ALA A 711 -35.17 26.90 32.93
CA ALA A 711 -34.46 28.05 32.40
C ALA A 711 -33.25 28.48 33.28
N SER A 712 -33.13 27.93 34.50
CA SER A 712 -31.99 28.14 35.38
C SER A 712 -30.85 27.16 35.08
N THR A 713 -31.12 25.88 34.82
CA THR A 713 -30.07 24.91 34.43
C THR A 713 -29.41 25.31 33.11
N ILE A 714 -30.20 25.70 32.11
CA ILE A 714 -29.71 26.18 30.81
C ILE A 714 -28.83 27.45 30.94
N LYS A 715 -28.92 28.21 32.05
CA LYS A 715 -27.97 29.31 32.36
C LYS A 715 -26.67 28.82 32.99
N ARG A 716 -26.66 27.75 33.79
CA ARG A 716 -25.43 27.19 34.39
C ARG A 716 -24.51 26.58 33.34
N HIS A 717 -25.02 25.72 32.46
CA HIS A 717 -24.22 25.12 31.37
C HIS A 717 -23.83 26.11 30.24
N LYS A 718 -23.93 27.43 30.47
CA LYS A 718 -23.27 28.45 29.64
C LYS A 718 -21.80 28.64 29.99
N GLU A 719 -21.37 28.24 31.19
CA GLU A 719 -19.94 28.14 31.50
C GLU A 719 -19.35 27.07 30.58
N SER A 720 -18.50 27.51 29.65
CA SER A 720 -18.11 26.66 28.53
C SER A 720 -17.11 25.60 28.97
N PHE A 721 -17.50 24.32 28.85
CA PHE A 721 -16.60 23.16 28.93
C PHE A 721 -15.24 23.50 28.27
N PRO A 722 -14.11 23.34 28.99
CA PRO A 722 -12.80 23.77 28.51
C PRO A 722 -12.44 23.08 27.19
N MET A 723 -11.67 23.76 26.35
CA MET A 723 -11.26 23.23 25.05
C MET A 723 -10.01 22.36 25.21
N ILE A 724 -10.17 21.03 25.17
CA ILE A 724 -9.05 20.09 25.25
C ILE A 724 -8.28 20.01 23.92
N SER A 725 -6.98 19.74 23.95
CA SER A 725 -6.21 19.46 22.73
C SER A 725 -6.56 18.07 22.17
N ILE A 726 -6.20 17.78 20.92
CA ILE A 726 -6.38 16.44 20.33
C ILE A 726 -5.59 15.41 21.13
N THR A 727 -4.31 15.69 21.39
CA THR A 727 -3.42 14.82 22.17
C THR A 727 -3.96 14.54 23.57
N ASN A 728 -4.41 15.56 24.30
CA ASN A 728 -4.92 15.41 25.66
C ASN A 728 -6.26 14.65 25.67
N ALA A 729 -7.10 14.78 24.64
CA ALA A 729 -8.30 13.97 24.49
C ALA A 729 -7.96 12.48 24.29
N LEU A 730 -6.94 12.17 23.47
CA LEU A 730 -6.45 10.81 23.25
C LEU A 730 -5.81 10.22 24.53
N CYS A 731 -5.01 11.00 25.26
CA CYS A 731 -4.51 10.58 26.58
C CYS A 731 -5.66 10.31 27.55
N LYS A 732 -6.69 11.17 27.58
CA LYS A 732 -7.83 10.99 28.50
C LYS A 732 -8.63 9.73 28.18
N ILE A 733 -8.85 9.42 26.90
CA ILE A 733 -9.42 8.13 26.45
C ILE A 733 -8.61 6.95 27.00
N ARG A 734 -7.28 6.99 26.87
CA ARG A 734 -6.35 5.94 27.34
C ARG A 734 -6.43 5.74 28.86
N GLU A 735 -6.48 6.83 29.64
CA GLU A 735 -6.69 6.78 31.09
C GLU A 735 -7.96 5.97 31.46
N ILE A 736 -9.11 6.39 30.91
CA ILE A 736 -10.45 5.87 31.26
C ILE A 736 -10.63 4.39 30.87
N ILE A 737 -9.97 3.97 29.79
CA ILE A 737 -9.89 2.56 29.38
C ILE A 737 -8.91 1.80 30.29
N SER A 738 -7.77 2.37 30.64
CA SER A 738 -6.76 1.73 31.50
C SER A 738 -7.33 1.36 32.89
N GLU A 739 -8.18 2.21 33.46
CA GLU A 739 -8.95 1.95 34.69
C GLU A 739 -9.80 0.66 34.64
N ASN A 740 -10.19 0.21 33.44
CA ASN A 740 -11.16 -0.88 33.24
C ASN A 740 -10.54 -2.15 32.63
N LYS A 741 -9.20 -2.20 32.48
CA LYS A 741 -8.48 -3.38 31.95
C LYS A 741 -8.68 -4.65 32.79
N ASN A 742 -9.09 -4.53 34.05
CA ASN A 742 -9.41 -5.67 34.91
C ASN A 742 -10.84 -6.21 34.73
N LYS A 743 -11.66 -5.62 33.83
CA LYS A 743 -13.04 -6.05 33.49
C LYS A 743 -13.18 -6.55 32.04
N ILE A 744 -12.11 -7.04 31.41
CA ILE A 744 -12.19 -7.60 30.04
C ILE A 744 -13.09 -8.83 30.04
N ILE A 745 -14.16 -8.80 29.25
CA ILE A 745 -15.02 -9.95 28.99
C ILE A 745 -14.45 -10.71 27.79
N PHE A 746 -14.35 -12.03 27.91
CA PHE A 746 -13.92 -12.94 26.86
C PHE A 746 -15.01 -13.94 26.50
N GLU A 747 -14.88 -14.60 25.36
CA GLU A 747 -15.74 -15.70 24.91
C GLU A 747 -14.95 -16.69 24.03
N THR A 748 -15.35 -17.96 24.04
CA THR A 748 -14.78 -18.98 23.16
C THR A 748 -15.51 -19.00 21.82
N VAL A 749 -14.77 -18.97 20.71
CA VAL A 749 -15.33 -19.04 19.35
C VAL A 749 -14.69 -20.19 18.56
N GLN A 750 -15.45 -20.80 17.64
CA GLN A 750 -14.87 -21.76 16.69
C GLN A 750 -13.87 -21.03 15.76
N LEU A 751 -12.83 -21.72 15.32
CA LEU A 751 -11.71 -21.09 14.62
C LEU A 751 -12.14 -20.35 13.34
N ASN A 752 -13.10 -20.91 12.59
CA ASN A 752 -13.61 -20.31 11.34
C ASN A 752 -14.31 -18.95 11.57
N ASP A 753 -14.84 -18.73 12.79
CA ASP A 753 -15.46 -17.47 13.22
C ASP A 753 -14.47 -16.53 13.92
N ALA A 754 -13.25 -16.99 14.20
CA ALA A 754 -12.22 -16.22 14.91
C ALA A 754 -11.55 -15.14 14.04
N TYR A 755 -11.62 -15.23 12.71
CA TYR A 755 -11.06 -14.20 11.82
C TYR A 755 -11.58 -12.79 12.18
N GLY A 756 -10.66 -11.84 12.34
CA GLY A 756 -10.92 -10.46 12.69
C GLY A 756 -11.15 -10.20 14.19
N ARG A 757 -11.33 -11.25 15.01
CA ARG A 757 -11.38 -11.18 16.49
C ARG A 757 -9.97 -10.97 17.06
N ILE A 758 -9.87 -10.76 18.37
CA ILE A 758 -8.62 -10.48 19.08
C ILE A 758 -8.47 -11.49 20.22
N LEU A 759 -7.31 -12.17 20.29
CA LEU A 759 -7.04 -13.20 21.30
C LEU A 759 -7.02 -12.63 22.72
N TYR A 760 -7.55 -13.40 23.66
CA TYR A 760 -7.50 -13.08 25.09
C TYR A 760 -6.30 -13.71 25.81
N GLU A 761 -5.89 -14.92 25.40
CA GLU A 761 -4.86 -15.73 26.05
C GLU A 761 -3.64 -16.03 25.15
N ASN A 762 -2.58 -16.59 25.74
CA ASN A 762 -1.49 -17.20 24.97
C ASN A 762 -1.97 -18.52 24.38
N VAL A 763 -1.78 -18.72 23.07
CA VAL A 763 -2.05 -20.01 22.42
C VAL A 763 -0.73 -20.73 22.19
N GLU A 764 -0.56 -21.91 22.78
CA GLU A 764 0.59 -22.80 22.55
C GLU A 764 0.27 -23.94 21.58
N SER A 765 1.29 -24.41 20.86
CA SER A 765 1.14 -25.52 19.91
C SER A 765 1.01 -26.86 20.62
N THR A 766 -0.07 -27.59 20.39
CA THR A 766 -0.27 -28.94 20.94
C THR A 766 0.48 -30.02 20.13
N TYR A 767 0.87 -29.69 18.89
CA TYR A 767 1.57 -30.55 17.93
C TYR A 767 2.89 -29.92 17.42
N ASN A 768 3.73 -30.76 16.80
CA ASN A 768 4.80 -30.32 15.90
C ASN A 768 4.22 -30.14 14.49
N PHE A 769 4.70 -29.14 13.75
CA PHE A 769 4.37 -28.90 12.35
C PHE A 769 5.66 -28.78 11.52
N PRO A 770 5.90 -29.66 10.52
CA PRO A 770 5.24 -30.95 10.33
C PRO A 770 5.44 -31.89 11.55
N PRO A 771 4.57 -32.87 11.80
CA PRO A 771 4.71 -33.81 12.90
C PRO A 771 5.67 -34.97 12.61
N PHE A 772 6.11 -35.11 11.35
CA PHE A 772 7.06 -36.09 10.82
C PHE A 772 8.18 -35.37 10.04
N ASN A 773 9.25 -36.08 9.67
CA ASN A 773 10.21 -35.57 8.70
C ASN A 773 9.53 -35.49 7.33
N ALA A 774 9.41 -34.30 6.74
CA ALA A 774 8.67 -34.07 5.49
C ALA A 774 9.63 -33.72 4.34
N SER A 775 9.37 -34.23 3.13
CA SER A 775 10.18 -33.85 1.98
C SER A 775 9.92 -32.39 1.55
N THR A 776 10.93 -31.71 1.04
CA THR A 776 10.80 -30.39 0.38
C THR A 776 10.74 -30.50 -1.14
N LYS A 777 11.00 -31.68 -1.72
CA LYS A 777 11.09 -31.91 -3.17
C LYS A 777 10.29 -33.14 -3.57
N HIS A 778 9.87 -33.16 -4.84
CA HIS A 778 9.46 -34.39 -5.49
C HIS A 778 10.73 -35.12 -5.97
N GLY A 779 10.81 -36.42 -5.72
CA GLY A 779 12.05 -37.18 -5.89
C GLY A 779 12.02 -38.51 -5.17
N TYR A 780 13.19 -39.02 -4.79
CA TYR A 780 13.33 -40.32 -4.13
C TYR A 780 14.03 -40.18 -2.79
N ALA A 781 13.47 -40.80 -1.75
CA ALA A 781 14.09 -40.93 -0.43
C ALA A 781 15.15 -42.04 -0.47
N VAL A 782 16.35 -41.76 0.06
CA VAL A 782 17.56 -42.59 -0.11
C VAL A 782 18.40 -42.68 1.17
N LEU A 783 19.29 -43.67 1.23
CA LEU A 783 20.40 -43.70 2.18
C LEU A 783 21.64 -43.02 1.57
N ILE A 784 22.23 -42.05 2.27
CA ILE A 784 23.46 -41.36 1.79
C ILE A 784 24.70 -42.27 1.78
N THR A 785 24.67 -43.35 2.58
CA THR A 785 25.72 -44.37 2.70
C THR A 785 25.99 -45.09 1.38
N ASP A 786 24.96 -45.21 0.55
CA ASP A 786 25.02 -45.92 -0.73
C ASP A 786 25.65 -45.03 -1.82
N GLY A 787 25.77 -43.72 -1.54
CA GLY A 787 26.40 -42.71 -2.39
C GLY A 787 25.71 -42.45 -3.72
N LYS A 788 26.52 -42.34 -4.78
CA LYS A 788 26.09 -42.27 -6.18
C LYS A 788 25.77 -43.67 -6.73
N GLY A 789 24.91 -43.77 -7.75
CA GLY A 789 24.72 -44.99 -8.54
C GLY A 789 23.29 -45.55 -8.52
N ILE A 790 23.15 -46.82 -8.92
CA ILE A 790 21.84 -47.44 -9.17
C ILE A 790 21.14 -47.84 -7.86
N ARG A 791 19.83 -47.57 -7.77
CA ARG A 791 18.93 -48.02 -6.70
C ARG A 791 17.74 -48.78 -7.26
N LYS A 792 17.26 -49.76 -6.49
CA LYS A 792 15.94 -50.38 -6.69
C LYS A 792 14.86 -49.46 -6.13
N VAL A 793 13.88 -49.09 -6.95
CA VAL A 793 12.69 -48.36 -6.49
C VAL A 793 11.75 -49.38 -5.86
N LEU A 794 11.46 -49.22 -4.58
CA LEU A 794 10.43 -49.98 -3.89
C LEU A 794 9.06 -49.41 -4.25
N GLN A 795 8.13 -50.27 -4.64
CA GLN A 795 6.74 -49.87 -4.91
C GLN A 795 6.01 -49.64 -3.59
N GLN A 796 5.28 -48.52 -3.49
CA GLN A 796 4.43 -48.19 -2.36
C GLN A 796 2.99 -48.62 -2.67
N ASP A 797 2.31 -49.30 -1.74
CA ASP A 797 0.92 -49.76 -1.93
C ASP A 797 -0.03 -48.60 -2.23
N GLU A 798 -0.76 -48.67 -3.36
CA GLU A 798 -1.77 -47.67 -3.77
C GLU A 798 -2.87 -47.44 -2.71
N LYS A 799 -3.02 -48.36 -1.75
CA LYS A 799 -4.00 -48.30 -0.66
C LYS A 799 -3.65 -47.30 0.45
N ASN A 800 -2.57 -46.52 0.31
CA ASN A 800 -2.22 -45.41 1.21
C ASN A 800 -2.04 -45.80 2.69
N THR A 801 -1.84 -47.09 2.98
CA THR A 801 -1.46 -47.56 4.31
C THR A 801 -0.02 -47.17 4.59
N ILE A 802 0.18 -46.34 5.62
CA ILE A 802 1.50 -45.95 6.14
C ILE A 802 2.03 -47.12 6.99
N SER A 803 2.25 -48.26 6.35
CA SER A 803 3.10 -49.32 6.84
C SER A 803 4.52 -48.76 6.95
N PRO A 804 5.26 -49.00 8.05
CA PRO A 804 6.64 -48.53 8.17
C PRO A 804 7.51 -49.24 7.13
N MET A 805 7.79 -48.53 6.04
CA MET A 805 8.49 -49.04 4.88
C MET A 805 9.99 -48.82 5.05
N THR A 806 10.63 -49.72 5.79
CA THR A 806 12.06 -49.64 6.11
C THR A 806 12.92 -49.63 4.85
N LEU A 807 13.79 -48.64 4.74
CA LEU A 807 14.65 -48.44 3.58
C LEU A 807 15.96 -49.23 3.73
N GLU A 808 16.17 -50.25 2.89
CA GLU A 808 17.38 -51.07 2.88
C GLU A 808 18.50 -50.46 2.00
N PRO A 809 19.79 -50.71 2.28
CA PRO A 809 20.90 -50.30 1.41
C PRO A 809 20.73 -50.78 -0.04
N GLY A 810 20.93 -49.86 -0.99
CA GLY A 810 20.71 -50.08 -2.41
C GLY A 810 19.27 -49.84 -2.87
N THR A 811 18.35 -49.49 -1.96
CA THR A 811 16.94 -49.20 -2.28
C THR A 811 16.62 -47.71 -2.19
N CYS A 812 15.47 -47.32 -2.75
CA CYS A 812 14.89 -45.99 -2.65
C CYS A 812 13.37 -46.08 -2.76
N VAL A 813 12.64 -45.06 -2.30
CA VAL A 813 11.19 -44.96 -2.49
C VAL A 813 10.82 -43.58 -3.02
N TRP A 814 9.81 -43.51 -3.89
CA TRP A 814 9.29 -42.24 -4.40
C TRP A 814 8.66 -41.41 -3.27
N ILE A 815 8.79 -40.08 -3.35
CA ILE A 815 8.24 -39.17 -2.36
C ILE A 815 7.90 -37.80 -2.98
N ASN A 816 6.74 -37.23 -2.64
CA ASN A 816 6.35 -35.90 -3.08
C ASN A 816 6.80 -34.80 -2.10
N SER A 817 6.91 -33.56 -2.58
CA SER A 817 7.10 -32.40 -1.69
C SER A 817 5.93 -32.29 -0.73
N GLY A 818 6.20 -32.35 0.58
CA GLY A 818 5.21 -32.39 1.66
C GLY A 818 5.03 -33.76 2.33
N ASP A 819 5.34 -34.86 1.63
CA ASP A 819 5.06 -36.23 2.11
C ASP A 819 5.97 -36.66 3.29
N PRO A 820 5.54 -37.63 4.12
CA PRO A 820 6.37 -38.23 5.15
C PRO A 820 7.56 -39.00 4.57
N VAL A 821 8.77 -38.63 5.01
CA VAL A 821 10.03 -39.32 4.72
C VAL A 821 10.14 -40.56 5.62
N PRO A 822 10.52 -41.74 5.09
CA PRO A 822 10.80 -42.92 5.92
C PRO A 822 11.85 -42.62 7.01
N ASN A 823 11.73 -43.25 8.18
CA ASN A 823 12.56 -42.92 9.34
C ASN A 823 14.05 -43.20 9.09
N GLU A 824 14.35 -44.18 8.25
CA GLU A 824 15.67 -44.64 7.87
C GLU A 824 16.30 -43.77 6.77
N ALA A 825 15.48 -43.10 5.96
CA ALA A 825 15.96 -42.30 4.82
C ALA A 825 16.68 -41.02 5.30
N THR A 826 17.86 -40.77 4.75
CA THR A 826 18.78 -39.72 5.21
C THR A 826 18.93 -38.54 4.24
N ALA A 827 18.38 -38.66 3.03
CA ALA A 827 18.24 -37.58 2.06
C ALA A 827 17.03 -37.81 1.13
N VAL A 828 16.58 -36.77 0.44
CA VAL A 828 15.71 -36.89 -0.75
C VAL A 828 16.41 -36.31 -1.96
N VAL A 829 16.59 -37.11 -3.02
CA VAL A 829 17.20 -36.67 -4.28
C VAL A 829 16.11 -36.27 -5.28
N GLN A 830 16.21 -35.08 -5.84
CA GLN A 830 15.25 -34.51 -6.80
C GLN A 830 15.50 -35.00 -8.24
N LEU A 831 14.43 -35.04 -9.07
CA LEU A 831 14.45 -35.62 -10.42
C LEU A 831 15.64 -35.20 -11.32
N LYS A 832 16.01 -33.91 -11.33
CA LYS A 832 17.13 -33.39 -12.15
C LYS A 832 18.51 -33.98 -11.83
N ASP A 833 18.65 -34.67 -10.70
CA ASP A 833 19.88 -35.33 -10.24
C ASP A 833 19.79 -36.87 -10.36
N ILE A 834 18.82 -37.36 -11.14
CA ILE A 834 18.46 -38.77 -11.30
C ILE A 834 18.28 -39.08 -12.80
N LYS A 835 18.55 -40.34 -13.19
CA LYS A 835 18.29 -40.88 -14.51
C LYS A 835 17.54 -42.22 -14.41
N LEU A 836 16.50 -42.39 -15.21
CA LEU A 836 15.72 -43.63 -15.25
C LEU A 836 16.55 -44.76 -15.91
N VAL A 837 16.61 -45.92 -15.26
CA VAL A 837 17.19 -47.15 -15.82
C VAL A 837 16.02 -48.03 -16.28
N LYS A 838 16.01 -48.44 -17.56
CA LYS A 838 14.88 -49.18 -18.13
C LYS A 838 14.61 -50.49 -17.36
N LYS A 839 13.33 -50.82 -17.17
CA LYS A 839 12.90 -52.16 -16.69
C LYS A 839 13.64 -53.25 -17.46
N PHE A 840 14.16 -54.25 -16.75
CA PHE A 840 14.51 -55.52 -17.38
C PHE A 840 13.21 -56.17 -17.89
N LYS A 841 13.27 -56.82 -19.05
CA LYS A 841 12.07 -57.10 -19.88
C LYS A 841 11.01 -57.98 -19.24
N ASP A 842 11.36 -58.74 -18.19
CA ASP A 842 10.52 -59.76 -17.58
C ASP A 842 10.33 -59.52 -16.06
N SER A 843 10.50 -58.27 -15.59
CA SER A 843 10.37 -57.90 -14.17
C SER A 843 9.65 -56.57 -13.97
N ASP A 844 8.72 -56.49 -13.01
CA ASP A 844 8.06 -55.24 -12.62
C ASP A 844 8.92 -54.32 -11.73
N GLU A 845 10.15 -54.74 -11.43
CA GLU A 845 11.11 -53.96 -10.65
C GLU A 845 11.61 -52.74 -11.43
N MET A 846 11.54 -51.57 -10.79
CA MET A 846 11.96 -50.28 -11.36
C MET A 846 13.30 -49.88 -10.75
N TYR A 847 14.18 -49.31 -11.57
CA TYR A 847 15.53 -48.90 -11.17
C TYR A 847 15.82 -47.46 -11.60
N ILE A 848 16.56 -46.74 -10.77
CA ILE A 848 17.05 -45.38 -11.06
C ILE A 848 18.55 -45.27 -10.81
N GLU A 849 19.23 -44.40 -11.53
CA GLU A 849 20.62 -44.02 -11.33
C GLU A 849 20.66 -42.63 -10.68
N ILE A 850 21.16 -42.55 -9.44
CA ILE A 850 21.46 -41.29 -8.76
C ILE A 850 22.76 -40.74 -9.36
N LEU A 851 22.74 -39.49 -9.84
CA LEU A 851 23.84 -38.86 -10.58
C LEU A 851 24.83 -38.08 -9.69
N ILE A 852 24.40 -37.68 -8.49
CA ILE A 852 25.17 -36.90 -7.51
C ILE A 852 25.57 -37.75 -6.29
N GLN A 853 26.37 -37.19 -5.39
CA GLN A 853 26.51 -37.68 -4.01
C GLN A 853 25.51 -36.93 -3.12
N PRO A 854 24.46 -37.58 -2.57
CA PRO A 854 23.47 -36.90 -1.73
C PRO A 854 24.06 -36.46 -0.38
N GLN A 855 23.60 -35.33 0.16
CA GLN A 855 24.03 -34.82 1.46
C GLN A 855 23.08 -35.23 2.61
N PHE A 856 23.58 -35.29 3.85
CA PHE A 856 22.74 -35.62 5.01
C PHE A 856 21.66 -34.55 5.27
N ASN A 857 20.42 -34.98 5.47
CA ASN A 857 19.22 -34.16 5.53
C ASN A 857 18.94 -33.33 4.24
N GLU A 858 19.56 -33.65 3.10
CA GLU A 858 19.31 -32.91 1.87
C GLU A 858 17.84 -33.01 1.47
N ASN A 859 17.24 -31.85 1.20
CA ASN A 859 15.83 -31.67 0.85
C ASN A 859 14.81 -32.17 1.91
N ILE A 860 15.21 -32.44 3.17
CA ILE A 860 14.31 -32.85 4.26
C ILE A 860 14.00 -31.68 5.21
N LYS A 861 12.72 -31.50 5.57
CA LYS A 861 12.28 -30.70 6.73
C LYS A 861 12.12 -31.63 7.95
N PRO A 862 12.89 -31.46 9.03
CA PRO A 862 12.70 -32.28 10.24
C PRO A 862 11.37 -31.98 10.96
N VAL A 863 10.98 -32.89 11.86
CA VAL A 863 9.85 -32.70 12.79
C VAL A 863 9.90 -31.31 13.44
N GLY A 864 8.78 -30.59 13.43
CA GLY A 864 8.62 -29.30 14.08
C GLY A 864 9.34 -28.13 13.39
N TYR A 865 9.82 -28.31 12.15
CA TYR A 865 10.56 -27.28 11.42
C TYR A 865 9.82 -25.94 11.32
N GLU A 866 8.51 -25.93 11.09
CA GLU A 866 7.70 -24.70 11.02
C GLU A 866 7.31 -24.21 12.42
N LEU A 867 6.81 -25.13 13.25
CA LEU A 867 6.30 -24.88 14.61
C LEU A 867 6.56 -26.10 15.49
N MET A 868 7.14 -25.90 16.67
CA MET A 868 7.40 -26.97 17.65
C MET A 868 6.28 -27.01 18.70
N LYS A 869 5.99 -28.21 19.21
CA LYS A 869 5.06 -28.42 20.34
C LYS A 869 5.52 -27.64 21.57
N GLY A 870 4.58 -27.06 22.31
CA GLY A 870 4.82 -26.21 23.48
C GLY A 870 5.32 -24.80 23.14
N LYS A 871 5.62 -24.48 21.87
CA LYS A 871 5.96 -23.11 21.48
C LYS A 871 4.69 -22.26 21.44
N THR A 872 4.75 -21.04 22.00
CA THR A 872 3.72 -20.01 21.83
C THR A 872 3.56 -19.67 20.35
N VAL A 873 2.31 -19.61 19.90
CA VAL A 873 1.87 -19.46 18.50
C VAL A 873 1.37 -18.05 18.26
N ALA A 874 0.57 -17.55 19.19
CA ALA A 874 0.08 -16.18 19.24
C ALA A 874 -0.13 -15.77 20.72
N THR A 875 -0.03 -14.48 21.00
CA THR A 875 -0.14 -13.90 22.35
C THR A 875 -1.50 -13.23 22.55
N PRO A 876 -1.88 -12.88 23.80
CA PRO A 876 -2.99 -11.96 24.06
C PRO A 876 -2.88 -10.70 23.19
N TYR A 877 -4.04 -10.14 22.85
CA TYR A 877 -4.18 -8.89 22.09
C TYR A 877 -3.72 -8.96 20.61
N THR A 878 -3.27 -10.12 20.13
CA THR A 878 -3.09 -10.36 18.69
C THR A 878 -4.45 -10.39 18.00
N ARG A 879 -4.63 -9.52 16.99
CA ARG A 879 -5.79 -9.58 16.08
C ARG A 879 -5.59 -10.71 15.07
N ILE A 880 -6.60 -11.57 14.93
CA ILE A 880 -6.53 -12.80 14.13
C ILE A 880 -6.75 -12.46 12.66
N GLY A 881 -5.67 -12.21 11.93
CA GLY A 881 -5.67 -12.09 10.46
C GLY A 881 -5.54 -13.46 9.76
N PRO A 882 -5.38 -13.47 8.42
CA PRO A 882 -5.34 -14.71 7.64
C PRO A 882 -4.13 -15.60 7.89
N LEU A 883 -3.00 -15.06 8.37
CA LEU A 883 -1.81 -15.87 8.72
C LEU A 883 -1.91 -16.41 10.14
N GLU A 884 -2.46 -15.60 11.04
CA GLU A 884 -2.64 -15.88 12.46
C GLU A 884 -3.64 -17.04 12.64
N ILE A 885 -4.76 -17.03 11.90
CA ILE A 885 -5.71 -18.15 11.88
C ILE A 885 -5.08 -19.44 11.30
N GLY A 886 -4.20 -19.32 10.30
CA GLY A 886 -3.44 -20.46 9.75
C GLY A 886 -2.45 -21.07 10.76
N LEU A 887 -1.80 -20.22 11.57
CA LEU A 887 -0.97 -20.66 12.70
C LEU A 887 -1.81 -21.33 13.80
N LEU A 888 -2.95 -20.76 14.16
CA LEU A 888 -3.88 -21.33 15.14
C LEU A 888 -4.42 -22.70 14.67
N ALA A 889 -4.73 -22.84 13.39
CA ALA A 889 -5.08 -24.11 12.76
C ALA A 889 -3.92 -25.13 12.85
N ALA A 890 -2.69 -24.72 12.49
CA ALA A 890 -1.49 -25.57 12.56
C ALA A 890 -1.19 -26.05 13.99
N SER A 891 -1.55 -25.24 14.99
CA SER A 891 -1.41 -25.54 16.41
C SER A 891 -2.44 -26.54 16.96
N GLY A 892 -3.36 -27.03 16.12
CA GLY A 892 -4.37 -28.04 16.46
C GLY A 892 -5.62 -27.51 17.16
N ARG A 893 -5.89 -26.20 17.10
CA ARG A 893 -7.03 -25.58 17.78
C ARG A 893 -8.30 -25.70 16.93
N LYS A 894 -9.38 -26.20 17.53
CA LYS A 894 -10.74 -26.10 16.97
C LYS A 894 -11.40 -24.75 17.28
N GLU A 895 -11.04 -24.19 18.43
CA GLU A 895 -11.64 -23.01 19.04
C GLU A 895 -10.58 -22.21 19.79
N VAL A 896 -10.85 -20.93 20.00
CA VAL A 896 -9.93 -19.99 20.65
C VAL A 896 -10.70 -19.02 21.55
N ILE A 897 -10.06 -18.60 22.64
CA ILE A 897 -10.63 -17.61 23.56
C ILE A 897 -10.26 -16.20 23.08
N VAL A 898 -11.28 -15.40 22.80
CA VAL A 898 -11.15 -14.05 22.23
C VAL A 898 -11.82 -13.02 23.13
N ILE A 899 -11.35 -11.77 23.05
CA ILE A 899 -12.04 -10.63 23.69
C ILE A 899 -13.44 -10.51 23.07
N LYS A 900 -14.45 -10.43 23.95
CA LYS A 900 -15.85 -10.32 23.54
C LYS A 900 -16.10 -8.95 22.92
N ASN A 901 -16.71 -8.94 21.73
CA ASN A 901 -17.09 -7.69 21.09
C ASN A 901 -18.16 -6.99 21.94
N THR A 902 -17.84 -5.80 22.42
CA THR A 902 -18.75 -4.93 23.18
C THR A 902 -19.79 -4.36 22.22
N PRO A 903 -21.11 -4.48 22.50
CA PRO A 903 -22.15 -4.04 21.58
C PRO A 903 -22.16 -2.51 21.43
N ILE A 904 -22.15 -2.05 20.17
CA ILE A 904 -22.14 -0.65 19.77
C ILE A 904 -23.50 -0.26 19.16
N GLY A 905 -24.02 0.91 19.49
CA GLY A 905 -25.24 1.49 18.89
C GLY A 905 -24.96 2.81 18.18
N VAL A 906 -25.73 3.11 17.12
CA VAL A 906 -25.66 4.38 16.39
C VAL A 906 -27.04 5.05 16.32
N LEU A 907 -27.13 6.33 16.71
CA LEU A 907 -28.37 7.12 16.79
C LEU A 907 -28.16 8.54 16.23
N SER A 908 -29.06 9.04 15.38
CA SER A 908 -29.01 10.41 14.85
C SER A 908 -30.07 11.33 15.48
N ILE A 909 -29.70 12.56 15.85
CA ILE A 909 -30.52 13.49 16.64
C ILE A 909 -30.77 14.80 15.86
N GLY A 910 -31.95 14.94 15.26
CA GLY A 910 -32.33 16.12 14.47
C GLY A 910 -33.82 16.18 14.10
N ASN A 911 -34.39 17.40 14.10
CA ASN A 911 -35.80 17.66 13.74
C ASN A 911 -36.06 17.69 12.23
N ASN A 912 -35.00 17.70 11.42
CA ASN A 912 -35.02 17.97 9.98
C ASN A 912 -34.27 16.86 9.22
N LEU A 913 -34.27 15.65 9.77
CA LEU A 913 -33.64 14.48 9.20
C LEU A 913 -34.71 13.49 8.70
N GLY A 914 -34.47 12.88 7.54
CA GLY A 914 -35.29 11.80 6.97
C GLY A 914 -34.42 10.63 6.51
N GLU A 915 -35.04 9.46 6.28
CA GLU A 915 -34.31 8.26 5.87
C GLU A 915 -33.84 8.33 4.41
N PRO A 916 -32.61 7.88 4.09
CA PRO A 916 -32.06 7.89 2.73
C PRO A 916 -32.97 7.21 1.69
N GLY A 917 -33.37 7.98 0.68
CA GLY A 917 -34.20 7.48 -0.42
C GLY A 917 -35.71 7.59 -0.23
N GLU A 918 -36.18 8.13 0.90
CA GLU A 918 -37.56 8.60 1.05
C GLU A 918 -37.76 10.00 0.44
N MET A 919 -39.02 10.42 0.25
CA MET A 919 -39.33 11.77 -0.25
C MET A 919 -39.18 12.81 0.87
N LEU A 920 -38.10 13.60 0.82
CA LEU A 920 -37.89 14.69 1.77
C LEU A 920 -38.97 15.77 1.66
N THR A 921 -39.51 16.17 2.81
CA THR A 921 -40.30 17.39 2.93
C THR A 921 -39.43 18.64 2.83
N PRO A 922 -39.97 19.80 2.37
CA PRO A 922 -39.21 21.04 2.31
C PRO A 922 -38.58 21.42 3.65
N GLY A 923 -37.27 21.69 3.67
CA GLY A 923 -36.52 21.98 4.90
C GLY A 923 -35.95 20.78 5.64
N PHE A 924 -36.07 19.55 5.09
CA PHE A 924 -35.42 18.34 5.61
C PHE A 924 -34.22 17.91 4.74
N THR A 925 -33.31 17.14 5.32
CA THR A 925 -32.15 16.51 4.66
C THR A 925 -32.05 15.04 5.05
N TYR A 926 -31.45 14.20 4.21
CA TYR A 926 -31.19 12.81 4.57
C TYR A 926 -30.22 12.68 5.77
N ASP A 927 -30.46 11.71 6.65
CA ASP A 927 -29.47 11.30 7.65
C ASP A 927 -28.36 10.46 7.00
N ILE A 928 -27.21 11.09 6.81
CA ILE A 928 -26.04 10.44 6.20
C ILE A 928 -24.97 10.06 7.23
N ASN A 929 -25.07 10.59 8.45
CA ASN A 929 -24.06 10.36 9.47
C ASN A 929 -24.16 8.92 9.98
N ARG A 930 -25.37 8.45 10.29
CA ARG A 930 -25.62 7.12 10.85
C ARG A 930 -25.15 6.00 9.92
N ILE A 931 -25.57 6.03 8.66
CA ILE A 931 -25.17 5.02 7.66
C ILE A 931 -23.65 5.03 7.39
N THR A 932 -23.02 6.21 7.37
CA THR A 932 -21.55 6.32 7.25
C THR A 932 -20.83 5.76 8.49
N LEU A 933 -21.34 6.01 9.70
CA LEU A 933 -20.73 5.50 10.93
C LEU A 933 -20.92 4.00 11.11
N ILE A 934 -22.08 3.45 10.77
CA ILE A 934 -22.35 2.00 10.77
C ILE A 934 -21.38 1.28 9.81
N THR A 935 -21.17 1.85 8.61
CA THR A 935 -20.22 1.29 7.64
C THR A 935 -18.76 1.53 8.00
N LEU A 936 -18.43 2.64 8.66
CA LEU A 936 -17.09 2.89 9.20
C LEU A 936 -16.73 1.91 10.33
N LEU A 937 -17.70 1.55 11.18
CA LEU A 937 -17.51 0.50 12.18
C LEU A 937 -17.31 -0.86 11.50
N LYS A 938 -18.12 -1.18 10.49
CA LYS A 938 -18.01 -2.41 9.69
C LYS A 938 -16.66 -2.52 8.97
N GLU A 939 -16.14 -1.43 8.38
CA GLU A 939 -14.81 -1.34 7.76
C GLU A 939 -13.69 -1.76 8.71
N GLN A 940 -13.86 -1.48 10.00
CA GLN A 940 -12.88 -1.81 11.05
C GLN A 940 -13.17 -3.16 11.74
N GLY A 941 -14.18 -3.91 11.27
CA GLY A 941 -14.60 -5.22 11.81
C GLY A 941 -15.53 -5.16 13.02
N TYR A 942 -16.11 -4.00 13.33
CA TYR A 942 -17.05 -3.82 14.45
C TYR A 942 -18.50 -3.79 13.94
N ASN A 943 -19.33 -4.72 14.40
CA ASN A 943 -20.77 -4.68 14.17
C ASN A 943 -21.44 -3.63 15.07
N SER A 944 -22.53 -3.02 14.59
CA SER A 944 -23.30 -2.04 15.37
C SER A 944 -24.80 -2.15 15.12
N LEU A 945 -25.59 -1.72 16.11
CA LEU A 945 -27.06 -1.68 16.06
C LEU A 945 -27.54 -0.28 15.65
N ASP A 946 -28.45 -0.23 14.69
CA ASP A 946 -29.09 1.00 14.24
C ASP A 946 -30.29 1.35 15.15
N PHE A 947 -30.30 2.56 15.72
CA PHE A 947 -31.40 3.07 16.55
C PHE A 947 -32.25 4.15 15.87
N GLY A 948 -31.95 4.47 14.61
CA GLY A 948 -32.68 5.38 13.74
C GLY A 948 -32.41 6.86 13.99
N ILE A 949 -33.41 7.66 13.63
CA ILE A 949 -33.48 9.12 13.82
C ILE A 949 -34.38 9.43 15.03
N VAL A 950 -34.00 10.42 15.84
CA VAL A 950 -34.84 10.96 16.91
C VAL A 950 -34.88 12.49 16.89
N ASN A 951 -36.06 13.04 17.19
CA ASN A 951 -36.26 14.49 17.32
C ASN A 951 -35.39 15.08 18.44
N ASN A 952 -34.89 16.29 18.21
CA ASN A 952 -33.97 17.02 19.08
C ASN A 952 -34.72 17.69 20.25
N LEU A 953 -35.31 16.85 21.12
CA LEU A 953 -36.10 17.19 22.30
C LEU A 953 -35.73 16.23 23.44
N ILE A 954 -35.71 16.71 24.69
CA ILE A 954 -35.16 15.97 25.84
C ILE A 954 -35.83 14.60 26.03
N ALA A 955 -37.17 14.54 26.11
CA ALA A 955 -37.86 13.28 26.37
C ALA A 955 -37.74 12.24 25.22
N PRO A 956 -37.93 12.59 23.93
CA PRO A 956 -37.63 11.67 22.82
C PRO A 956 -36.18 11.15 22.83
N ILE A 957 -35.18 12.03 22.99
CA ILE A 957 -33.77 11.61 23.06
C ILE A 957 -33.56 10.65 24.24
N LYS A 958 -34.04 11.01 25.44
CA LYS A 958 -33.90 10.17 26.64
C LYS A 958 -34.50 8.78 26.39
N ASN A 959 -35.74 8.70 25.92
CA ASN A 959 -36.43 7.43 25.69
C ASN A 959 -35.70 6.54 24.67
N LYS A 960 -35.09 7.12 23.63
CA LYS A 960 -34.27 6.36 22.66
C LYS A 960 -32.93 5.91 23.23
N ILE A 961 -32.32 6.69 24.13
CA ILE A 961 -31.13 6.26 24.88
C ILE A 961 -31.50 5.15 25.88
N ASP A 962 -32.64 5.25 26.58
CA ASP A 962 -33.16 4.19 27.47
C ASP A 962 -33.44 2.87 26.72
N GLU A 963 -33.84 2.94 25.45
CA GLU A 963 -33.98 1.78 24.57
C GLU A 963 -32.62 1.19 24.16
N ALA A 964 -31.66 2.06 23.87
CA ALA A 964 -30.33 1.66 23.40
C ALA A 964 -29.47 1.03 24.49
N LEU A 965 -29.38 1.62 25.68
CA LEU A 965 -28.50 1.15 26.76
C LEU A 965 -28.88 -0.24 27.32
N LYS A 966 -30.08 -0.74 27.00
CA LYS A 966 -30.53 -2.13 27.26
C LYS A 966 -29.93 -3.16 26.30
N LYS A 967 -29.41 -2.71 25.15
CA LYS A 967 -28.89 -3.53 24.05
C LYS A 967 -27.40 -3.26 23.76
N VAL A 968 -26.88 -2.08 24.14
CA VAL A 968 -25.51 -1.64 23.87
C VAL A 968 -24.82 -1.09 25.11
N ASP A 969 -23.48 -1.16 25.10
CA ASP A 969 -22.62 -0.57 26.12
C ASP A 969 -21.90 0.68 25.60
N ILE A 970 -21.75 0.79 24.27
CA ILE A 970 -21.18 1.97 23.59
C ILE A 970 -22.28 2.59 22.73
N LEU A 971 -22.68 3.83 23.00
CA LEU A 971 -23.66 4.56 22.19
C LEU A 971 -23.03 5.76 21.48
N VAL A 972 -22.97 5.67 20.16
CA VAL A 972 -22.53 6.75 19.27
C VAL A 972 -23.76 7.56 18.86
N THR A 973 -23.81 8.82 19.24
CA THR A 973 -24.88 9.74 18.82
C THR A 973 -24.35 10.78 17.84
N THR A 974 -25.16 11.20 16.87
CA THR A 974 -24.81 12.27 15.93
C THR A 974 -25.81 13.42 16.04
N GLY A 975 -25.33 14.66 15.99
CA GLY A 975 -26.19 15.83 16.17
C GLY A 975 -26.35 16.23 17.65
N SER A 976 -27.29 17.14 17.92
CA SER A 976 -27.35 17.99 19.13
C SER A 976 -26.12 18.86 19.43
N THR A 977 -24.88 18.38 19.28
CA THR A 977 -23.73 18.96 20.00
C THR A 977 -23.36 20.39 19.61
N ASN A 978 -23.74 21.37 20.45
CA ASN A 978 -23.51 22.81 20.24
C ASN A 978 -23.63 23.62 21.55
N ASN A 979 -23.57 24.95 21.50
CA ASN A 979 -23.64 25.84 22.69
C ASN A 979 -24.94 25.78 23.51
N ARG A 980 -25.99 25.07 23.05
CA ARG A 980 -27.24 24.80 23.76
C ARG A 980 -27.48 23.30 23.88
N ASP A 981 -26.44 22.58 24.29
CA ASP A 981 -26.37 21.13 24.12
C ASP A 981 -27.40 20.37 24.96
N LEU A 982 -28.36 19.72 24.30
CA LEU A 982 -29.27 18.83 25.01
C LEU A 982 -28.54 17.56 25.46
N MET A 983 -27.52 17.08 24.74
CA MET A 983 -26.82 15.85 25.14
C MET A 983 -26.07 16.01 26.46
N LYS A 984 -25.47 17.17 26.73
CA LYS A 984 -24.76 17.41 28.01
C LYS A 984 -25.73 17.41 29.18
N ILE A 985 -26.79 18.22 29.06
CA ILE A 985 -27.90 18.26 30.04
C ILE A 985 -28.49 16.86 30.25
N ILE A 986 -28.73 16.08 29.18
CA ILE A 986 -29.27 14.72 29.28
C ILE A 986 -28.31 13.76 30.02
N LEU A 987 -27.03 13.80 29.69
CA LEU A 987 -25.97 13.00 30.31
C LEU A 987 -25.79 13.35 31.80
N GLU A 988 -25.70 14.65 32.13
CA GLU A 988 -25.49 15.17 33.48
C GLU A 988 -26.74 15.04 34.39
N GLU A 989 -27.93 15.41 33.88
CA GLU A 989 -29.16 15.39 34.68
C GLU A 989 -29.77 13.99 34.82
N TYR A 990 -29.82 13.18 33.75
CA TYR A 990 -30.61 11.93 33.74
C TYR A 990 -29.75 10.67 33.90
N TYR A 991 -28.53 10.64 33.36
CA TYR A 991 -27.64 9.46 33.41
C TYR A 991 -26.49 9.59 34.42
N LYS A 992 -26.33 10.76 35.05
CA LYS A 992 -25.21 11.11 35.95
C LYS A 992 -23.84 10.78 35.36
N ALA A 993 -23.71 10.92 34.04
CA ALA A 993 -22.51 10.57 33.32
C ALA A 993 -21.40 11.60 33.56
N ASP A 994 -20.18 11.10 33.77
CA ASP A 994 -18.97 11.90 33.80
C ASP A 994 -18.61 12.32 32.37
N ILE A 995 -18.50 13.63 32.12
CA ILE A 995 -18.18 14.20 30.79
C ILE A 995 -16.69 14.58 30.75
N HIS A 996 -15.88 13.58 30.44
CA HIS A 996 -14.42 13.65 30.34
C HIS A 996 -13.91 14.78 29.44
N PHE A 997 -14.60 15.02 28.32
CA PHE A 997 -14.47 16.27 27.57
C PHE A 997 -15.72 16.53 26.72
N GLY A 998 -16.05 17.83 26.54
CA GLY A 998 -17.18 18.28 25.73
C GLY A 998 -16.86 19.39 24.72
N ASN A 999 -15.58 19.73 24.52
CA ASN A 999 -15.10 20.64 23.47
C ASN A 999 -13.65 20.28 23.11
N VAL A 1000 -13.37 19.96 21.85
CA VAL A 1000 -12.01 19.62 21.37
C VAL A 1000 -11.47 20.70 20.43
N ASN A 1001 -10.17 21.00 20.51
CA ASN A 1001 -9.52 22.08 19.76
C ASN A 1001 -9.22 21.74 18.29
N ILE A 1002 -10.24 21.26 17.56
CA ILE A 1002 -10.13 20.74 16.20
C ILE A 1002 -11.18 21.36 15.25
N LYS A 1003 -10.77 21.66 14.01
CA LYS A 1003 -11.66 22.00 12.89
C LYS A 1003 -11.54 20.91 11.80
N PRO A 1004 -12.64 20.34 11.29
CA PRO A 1004 -13.97 20.29 11.92
C PRO A 1004 -13.92 19.56 13.28
N GLY A 1005 -15.04 19.40 14.00
CA GLY A 1005 -15.08 18.53 15.19
C GLY A 1005 -15.14 19.18 16.58
N LYS A 1006 -15.33 20.51 16.69
CA LYS A 1006 -15.24 21.25 17.98
C LYS A 1006 -16.08 20.64 19.11
N SER A 1007 -17.31 20.24 18.83
CA SER A 1007 -18.31 19.82 19.83
C SER A 1007 -18.37 18.31 20.07
N THR A 1008 -17.30 17.57 19.78
CA THR A 1008 -17.17 16.15 20.13
C THR A 1008 -17.23 15.99 21.65
N ILE A 1009 -18.05 15.05 22.13
CA ILE A 1009 -18.18 14.70 23.55
C ILE A 1009 -17.80 13.23 23.74
N PHE A 1010 -16.97 12.97 24.76
CA PHE A 1010 -16.79 11.65 25.34
C PHE A 1010 -17.26 11.67 26.80
N ALA A 1011 -18.11 10.71 27.17
CA ALA A 1011 -18.67 10.60 28.51
C ALA A 1011 -18.91 9.14 28.92
N THR A 1012 -18.96 8.87 30.23
CA THR A 1012 -19.26 7.52 30.76
C THR A 1012 -20.19 7.57 31.96
N CYS A 1013 -21.12 6.62 32.08
CA CYS A 1013 -21.86 6.37 33.32
C CYS A 1013 -21.79 4.88 33.71
N GLU A 1014 -22.38 4.53 34.85
CA GLU A 1014 -22.58 3.16 35.28
C GLU A 1014 -24.08 2.88 35.41
N ILE A 1015 -24.55 1.82 34.76
CA ILE A 1015 -25.94 1.35 34.80
C ILE A 1015 -25.87 -0.16 35.04
N ASP A 1016 -26.60 -0.66 36.03
CA ASP A 1016 -26.62 -2.09 36.40
C ASP A 1016 -25.20 -2.67 36.54
N ASN A 1017 -24.33 -1.95 37.28
CA ASN A 1017 -22.89 -2.22 37.49
C ASN A 1017 -22.03 -2.36 36.22
N THR A 1018 -22.56 -1.90 35.08
CA THR A 1018 -21.93 -1.95 33.76
C THR A 1018 -21.55 -0.53 33.31
N LYS A 1019 -20.27 -0.30 33.00
CA LYS A 1019 -19.78 1.01 32.52
C LYS A 1019 -20.23 1.23 31.08
N LYS A 1020 -21.10 2.22 30.87
CA LYS A 1020 -21.62 2.64 29.56
C LYS A 1020 -20.81 3.82 29.01
N TYR A 1021 -20.55 3.83 27.71
CA TYR A 1021 -19.73 4.82 27.02
C TYR A 1021 -20.56 5.60 25.99
N PHE A 1022 -20.42 6.92 25.96
CA PHE A 1022 -21.11 7.80 25.02
C PHE A 1022 -20.14 8.56 24.14
N TRP A 1023 -20.38 8.51 22.83
CA TRP A 1023 -19.65 9.26 21.80
C TRP A 1023 -20.61 10.18 21.07
N CYS A 1024 -20.69 11.45 21.48
CA CYS A 1024 -21.58 12.42 20.84
C CYS A 1024 -20.80 13.21 19.77
N LEU A 1025 -20.99 12.82 18.51
CA LEU A 1025 -20.30 13.38 17.36
C LEU A 1025 -21.08 14.55 16.75
N PRO A 1026 -20.40 15.56 16.16
CA PRO A 1026 -21.10 16.72 15.60
C PRO A 1026 -21.95 16.35 14.39
N GLY A 1027 -23.18 16.86 14.31
CA GLY A 1027 -24.13 16.52 13.24
C GLY A 1027 -23.76 16.99 11.83
N ASN A 1028 -22.66 17.72 11.64
CA ASN A 1028 -22.14 18.04 10.31
C ASN A 1028 -21.36 16.82 9.76
N PRO A 1029 -21.68 16.31 8.54
CA PRO A 1029 -21.13 15.03 8.07
C PRO A 1029 -19.61 14.95 8.01
N VAL A 1030 -18.94 15.97 7.45
CA VAL A 1030 -17.47 16.03 7.39
C VAL A 1030 -16.85 16.05 8.79
N SER A 1031 -17.55 16.65 9.77
CA SER A 1031 -17.15 16.59 11.18
C SER A 1031 -17.33 15.19 11.78
N ALA A 1032 -18.46 14.53 11.51
CA ALA A 1032 -18.79 13.23 12.08
C ALA A 1032 -17.75 12.16 11.68
N VAL A 1033 -17.44 12.03 10.38
CA VAL A 1033 -16.50 11.00 9.90
C VAL A 1033 -15.08 11.27 10.38
N ILE A 1034 -14.60 12.52 10.30
CA ILE A 1034 -13.24 12.88 10.77
C ILE A 1034 -13.11 12.66 12.28
N THR A 1035 -14.10 13.04 13.09
CA THR A 1035 -14.05 12.82 14.55
C THR A 1035 -14.22 11.35 14.93
N ALA A 1036 -14.97 10.56 14.15
CA ALA A 1036 -15.02 9.12 14.33
C ALA A 1036 -13.66 8.46 14.02
N ARG A 1037 -13.03 8.78 12.88
CA ARG A 1037 -11.73 8.22 12.50
C ARG A 1037 -10.60 8.65 13.46
N ILE A 1038 -10.65 9.84 14.06
CA ILE A 1038 -9.64 10.33 15.02
C ILE A 1038 -9.89 9.89 16.47
N PHE A 1039 -11.14 9.79 16.94
CA PHE A 1039 -11.44 9.56 18.36
C PHE A 1039 -12.18 8.26 18.64
N LEU A 1040 -13.28 7.98 17.92
CA LEU A 1040 -14.08 6.76 18.15
C LEU A 1040 -13.28 5.49 17.82
N LEU A 1041 -12.59 5.46 16.67
CA LEU A 1041 -11.81 4.28 16.27
C LEU A 1041 -10.59 4.06 17.17
N THR A 1042 -9.91 5.13 17.60
CA THR A 1042 -8.83 5.00 18.60
C THR A 1042 -9.36 4.53 19.95
N PHE A 1043 -10.52 5.01 20.41
CA PHE A 1043 -11.19 4.49 21.61
C PHE A 1043 -11.50 3.00 21.50
N LEU A 1044 -12.04 2.54 20.36
CA LEU A 1044 -12.31 1.11 20.15
C LEU A 1044 -11.01 0.30 20.12
N ASN A 1045 -9.98 0.78 19.40
CA ASN A 1045 -8.70 0.07 19.32
C ASN A 1045 -8.00 -0.01 20.68
N GLU A 1046 -8.04 1.05 21.50
CA GLU A 1046 -7.57 1.00 22.89
C GLU A 1046 -8.38 0.02 23.76
N MET A 1047 -9.72 0.03 23.63
CA MET A 1047 -10.63 -0.82 24.41
C MET A 1047 -10.46 -2.32 24.09
N TYR A 1048 -10.15 -2.65 22.84
CA TYR A 1048 -9.87 -4.01 22.40
C TYR A 1048 -8.37 -4.35 22.31
N PHE A 1049 -7.48 -3.46 22.78
CA PHE A 1049 -6.01 -3.65 22.73
C PHE A 1049 -5.44 -3.85 21.31
N ASN A 1050 -6.16 -3.38 20.30
CA ASN A 1050 -5.88 -3.52 18.87
C ASN A 1050 -4.85 -2.47 18.38
N PHE A 1051 -3.73 -2.34 19.10
CA PHE A 1051 -2.72 -1.29 18.90
C PHE A 1051 -2.05 -1.37 17.52
N TYR A 1052 -1.95 -2.56 16.95
CA TYR A 1052 -1.34 -2.80 15.64
C TYR A 1052 -2.17 -2.28 14.45
N THR A 1053 -3.37 -1.74 14.68
CA THR A 1053 -4.17 -1.04 13.65
C THR A 1053 -4.44 0.43 13.99
N GLU A 1054 -3.58 1.09 14.79
CA GLU A 1054 -3.54 2.55 14.75
C GLU A 1054 -3.15 3.01 13.33
N TYR A 1055 -3.87 4.00 12.79
CA TYR A 1055 -3.58 4.55 11.46
C TYR A 1055 -2.15 5.10 11.39
N ALA A 1056 -1.41 4.72 10.35
CA ALA A 1056 -0.05 5.21 10.14
C ALA A 1056 -0.03 6.74 9.98
N ILE A 1057 0.62 7.45 10.91
CA ILE A 1057 0.85 8.89 10.80
C ILE A 1057 2.06 9.10 9.90
N ILE A 1058 1.80 9.44 8.65
CA ILE A 1058 2.82 9.68 7.62
C ILE A 1058 3.02 11.19 7.48
N PRO A 1059 4.25 11.71 7.56
CA PRO A 1059 4.52 13.10 7.25
C PRO A 1059 4.51 13.31 5.72
N ALA A 1060 3.90 14.40 5.29
CA ALA A 1060 3.69 14.70 3.89
C ALA A 1060 4.08 16.15 3.58
N SER A 1061 4.71 16.33 2.42
CA SER A 1061 5.14 17.63 1.90
C SER A 1061 4.01 18.33 1.16
N MET A 1062 3.86 19.64 1.38
CA MET A 1062 2.86 20.49 0.75
C MET A 1062 3.50 21.44 -0.26
N GLU A 1063 3.12 21.32 -1.52
CA GLU A 1063 3.61 22.16 -2.63
C GLU A 1063 2.89 23.53 -2.71
N SER A 1064 1.89 23.77 -1.86
CA SER A 1064 1.10 25.01 -1.81
C SER A 1064 1.01 25.58 -0.40
N GLU A 1065 1.19 26.89 -0.28
CA GLU A 1065 1.07 27.62 0.98
C GLU A 1065 -0.32 27.50 1.61
N TYR A 1066 -0.40 27.26 2.92
CA TYR A 1066 -1.67 27.22 3.64
C TYR A 1066 -1.74 28.19 4.83
N ILE A 1067 -2.78 29.03 4.84
CA ILE A 1067 -3.11 29.97 5.93
C ILE A 1067 -3.70 29.20 7.11
N LEU A 1068 -2.95 29.14 8.21
CA LEU A 1068 -3.34 28.40 9.41
C LEU A 1068 -4.56 28.99 10.11
N HIS A 1069 -5.45 28.11 10.57
CA HIS A 1069 -6.64 28.47 11.34
C HIS A 1069 -6.31 28.57 12.85
N SER A 1070 -7.04 29.37 13.63
CA SER A 1070 -6.81 29.57 15.09
C SER A 1070 -7.02 28.34 15.98
N ARG A 1071 -7.21 27.16 15.38
CA ARG A 1071 -7.43 25.83 15.98
C ARG A 1071 -6.92 24.81 14.98
N SER A 1072 -6.28 23.73 15.43
CA SER A 1072 -5.73 22.69 14.56
C SER A 1072 -6.77 22.15 13.58
N ARG A 1073 -6.37 21.86 12.34
CA ARG A 1073 -7.30 21.49 11.26
C ARG A 1073 -7.03 20.10 10.71
N ALA A 1074 -8.03 19.24 10.82
CA ALA A 1074 -8.12 18.00 10.07
C ALA A 1074 -8.81 18.27 8.72
N THR A 1075 -8.31 17.70 7.64
CA THR A 1075 -8.95 17.75 6.30
C THR A 1075 -8.70 16.47 5.53
N TRP A 1076 -9.60 16.10 4.63
CA TRP A 1076 -9.36 15.05 3.66
C TRP A 1076 -8.26 15.46 2.68
N THR A 1077 -7.44 14.50 2.24
CA THR A 1077 -6.43 14.68 1.19
C THR A 1077 -6.17 13.38 0.41
N THR A 1078 -5.42 13.50 -0.69
CA THR A 1078 -4.84 12.37 -1.41
C THR A 1078 -3.32 12.48 -1.31
N LEU A 1079 -2.69 11.59 -0.53
CA LEU A 1079 -1.25 11.37 -0.54
C LEU A 1079 -0.84 10.54 -1.76
N GLY A 1080 0.40 10.72 -2.21
CA GLY A 1080 1.08 9.77 -3.09
C GLY A 1080 2.60 9.99 -3.09
N TRP A 1081 3.30 9.21 -3.91
CA TRP A 1081 4.76 9.19 -4.01
C TRP A 1081 5.17 9.24 -5.48
N THR A 1082 6.31 9.87 -5.78
CA THR A 1082 6.97 9.79 -7.10
C THR A 1082 8.18 8.87 -7.01
N SER A 1083 8.69 8.41 -8.16
CA SER A 1083 9.96 7.67 -8.27
C SER A 1083 11.17 8.47 -7.77
N GLU A 1084 11.08 9.80 -7.74
CA GLU A 1084 12.16 10.73 -7.37
C GLU A 1084 12.15 11.13 -5.88
N ARG A 1085 11.04 10.91 -5.15
CA ARG A 1085 10.87 11.38 -3.77
C ARG A 1085 10.41 10.26 -2.85
N ASN A 1086 11.27 9.89 -1.90
CA ASN A 1086 11.00 8.89 -0.85
C ASN A 1086 9.98 9.37 0.23
N CYS A 1087 9.36 10.54 0.08
CA CYS A 1087 8.42 11.13 1.03
C CYS A 1087 7.04 11.38 0.38
N ALA A 1088 5.98 11.37 1.21
CA ALA A 1088 4.62 11.56 0.72
C ALA A 1088 4.38 13.01 0.25
N LEU A 1089 3.66 13.16 -0.87
CA LEU A 1089 3.23 14.44 -1.42
C LEU A 1089 1.72 14.65 -1.22
N VAL A 1090 1.33 15.81 -0.71
CA VAL A 1090 -0.06 16.21 -0.48
C VAL A 1090 -0.66 16.76 -1.78
N ARG A 1091 -1.45 15.95 -2.52
CA ARG A 1091 -2.20 16.48 -3.67
C ARG A 1091 -3.49 17.17 -3.25
N ALA A 1092 -3.62 18.41 -3.70
CA ALA A 1092 -4.79 19.26 -3.49
C ALA A 1092 -5.82 19.08 -4.62
N ARG A 1093 -7.07 18.72 -4.29
CA ARG A 1093 -8.19 18.81 -5.23
C ARG A 1093 -8.80 20.22 -5.15
N GLY A 1094 -8.41 21.09 -6.07
CA GLY A 1094 -8.75 22.53 -6.05
C GLY A 1094 -8.17 23.25 -4.83
N ASN A 1095 -8.80 24.35 -4.41
CA ASN A 1095 -8.41 25.09 -3.19
C ASN A 1095 -8.41 24.15 -1.97
N ALA A 1096 -7.21 23.77 -1.53
CA ALA A 1096 -6.88 22.43 -1.01
C ALA A 1096 -7.68 21.91 0.19
N ILE A 1097 -8.44 22.76 0.90
CA ILE A 1097 -8.96 22.50 2.24
C ILE A 1097 -10.46 22.82 2.32
N SER A 1098 -11.21 22.09 1.50
CA SER A 1098 -12.67 22.13 1.35
C SER A 1098 -13.40 21.45 2.52
N ASP A 1099 -14.36 22.14 3.15
CA ASP A 1099 -15.26 21.55 4.15
C ASP A 1099 -16.50 20.84 3.51
N LYS A 1100 -16.39 20.34 2.26
CA LYS A 1100 -17.48 19.63 1.56
C LYS A 1100 -17.44 18.12 1.78
N LEU A 1101 -18.61 17.48 1.74
CA LEU A 1101 -18.75 16.01 1.77
C LEU A 1101 -18.01 15.31 0.61
N ILE A 1102 -18.16 15.82 -0.62
CA ILE A 1102 -17.56 15.25 -1.84
C ILE A 1102 -16.03 15.11 -1.75
N SER A 1103 -15.36 15.95 -0.94
CA SER A 1103 -13.91 15.95 -0.75
C SER A 1103 -13.37 14.73 0.00
N ALA A 1104 -14.23 13.85 0.51
CA ALA A 1104 -13.85 12.57 1.11
C ALA A 1104 -13.76 11.41 0.09
N ILE A 1105 -14.41 11.53 -1.08
CA ILE A 1105 -14.51 10.44 -2.07
C ILE A 1105 -13.13 10.13 -2.66
N GLY A 1106 -12.67 8.89 -2.52
CA GLY A 1106 -11.32 8.50 -2.93
C GLY A 1106 -10.21 9.30 -2.25
N ALA A 1107 -10.49 9.98 -1.13
CA ALA A 1107 -9.44 10.49 -0.24
C ALA A 1107 -8.82 9.30 0.50
N ASN A 1108 -7.51 9.36 0.72
CA ASN A 1108 -6.75 8.24 1.28
C ASN A 1108 -6.09 8.56 2.63
N ALA A 1109 -6.14 9.83 3.06
CA ALA A 1109 -5.62 10.28 4.35
C ALA A 1109 -6.40 11.50 4.89
N ILE A 1110 -6.26 11.75 6.20
CA ILE A 1110 -6.64 13.00 6.84
C ILE A 1110 -5.37 13.80 7.19
N LEU A 1111 -5.19 14.95 6.55
CA LEU A 1111 -4.10 15.89 6.82
C LEU A 1111 -4.33 16.63 8.13
N MET A 1112 -3.33 16.68 9.01
CA MET A 1112 -3.40 17.15 10.41
C MET A 1112 -2.58 18.42 10.60
N LEU A 1113 -3.18 19.55 10.22
CA LEU A 1113 -2.53 20.86 10.22
C LEU A 1113 -2.53 21.50 11.63
N PRO A 1114 -1.46 22.20 12.01
CA PRO A 1114 -1.38 22.86 13.32
C PRO A 1114 -2.37 24.03 13.45
N LYS A 1115 -2.56 24.51 14.68
CA LYS A 1115 -3.14 25.84 14.92
C LYS A 1115 -2.19 26.92 14.37
N LYS A 1116 -2.74 28.08 14.03
CA LYS A 1116 -1.96 29.32 13.89
C LYS A 1116 -1.28 29.64 15.21
N GLU A 1117 -0.04 30.08 15.13
CA GLU A 1117 0.74 30.65 16.24
C GLU A 1117 1.20 32.06 15.86
N ASP A 1118 1.61 32.85 16.85
CA ASP A 1118 1.99 34.24 16.60
C ASP A 1118 3.29 34.29 15.76
N GLY A 1119 3.32 35.21 14.78
CA GLY A 1119 4.31 35.23 13.70
C GLY A 1119 4.07 34.20 12.58
N LYS A 1120 3.67 32.95 12.89
CA LYS A 1120 3.52 31.87 11.89
C LYS A 1120 2.11 31.76 11.33
N VAL A 1121 1.84 32.53 10.26
CA VAL A 1121 0.55 32.56 9.55
C VAL A 1121 0.41 31.45 8.50
N ILE A 1122 1.52 31.04 7.88
CA ILE A 1122 1.55 30.20 6.68
C ILE A 1122 2.41 28.95 6.93
N LEU A 1123 1.97 27.80 6.42
CA LEU A 1123 2.75 26.56 6.35
C LEU A 1123 3.30 26.37 4.92
N LYS A 1124 4.59 26.02 4.80
CA LYS A 1124 5.33 25.93 3.51
C LYS A 1124 6.08 24.61 3.22
N SER A 1125 6.06 23.63 4.12
CA SER A 1125 6.90 22.43 4.00
C SER A 1125 6.17 21.14 4.37
N PHE A 1126 6.39 20.60 5.57
CA PHE A 1126 5.84 19.30 5.97
C PHE A 1126 4.72 19.44 7.01
N THR A 1127 3.81 18.47 6.98
CA THR A 1127 2.77 18.28 8.00
C THR A 1127 2.49 16.80 8.20
N GLN A 1128 1.71 16.43 9.22
CA GLN A 1128 1.34 15.04 9.47
C GLN A 1128 0.05 14.68 8.74
N ALA A 1129 -0.08 13.43 8.29
CA ALA A 1129 -1.27 12.89 7.66
C ALA A 1129 -1.58 11.50 8.23
N LEU A 1130 -2.82 11.32 8.68
CA LEU A 1130 -3.38 10.05 9.14
C LEU A 1130 -3.73 9.21 7.90
N LEU A 1131 -2.89 8.22 7.53
CA LEU A 1131 -3.15 7.36 6.37
C LEU A 1131 -4.31 6.41 6.67
N ILE A 1132 -5.31 6.38 5.78
CA ILE A 1132 -6.53 5.56 5.88
C ILE A 1132 -6.53 4.45 4.82
N LYS A 1133 -6.02 4.73 3.61
CA LYS A 1133 -5.91 3.79 2.49
C LYS A 1133 -4.53 4.03 1.83
N ILE A 1134 -3.79 2.97 1.46
CA ILE A 1134 -2.47 3.15 0.79
C ILE A 1134 -2.72 3.54 -0.70
N PRO A 1135 -2.11 4.60 -1.25
CA PRO A 1135 -2.19 4.92 -2.67
C PRO A 1135 -1.39 3.96 -3.55
N ASN A 1136 -1.70 3.97 -4.85
CA ASN A 1136 -0.86 3.39 -5.90
C ASN A 1136 0.06 4.47 -6.52
N ILE A 1137 1.34 4.16 -6.71
CA ILE A 1137 2.32 5.04 -7.35
C ILE A 1137 1.96 5.32 -8.82
N LYS A 1138 1.48 4.32 -9.58
CA LYS A 1138 1.18 4.51 -11.01
C LYS A 1138 0.08 5.56 -11.24
N CYS A 1139 -0.92 5.58 -10.37
CA CYS A 1139 -1.97 6.61 -10.37
C CYS A 1139 -1.47 8.01 -9.97
N PHE A 1140 -0.22 8.16 -9.53
CA PHE A 1140 0.35 9.47 -9.21
C PHE A 1140 1.02 10.14 -10.41
N ASN A 1141 1.64 9.38 -11.33
CA ASN A 1141 2.31 9.97 -12.49
C ASN A 1141 1.34 10.32 -13.64
N ASN A 1142 0.17 9.70 -13.70
CA ASN A 1142 -0.89 10.11 -14.63
C ASN A 1142 -1.69 11.29 -14.09
N ASP A 1143 -2.11 12.20 -14.98
CA ASP A 1143 -2.99 13.31 -14.64
C ASP A 1143 -4.38 12.82 -14.20
N PHE A 1144 -4.75 13.11 -12.96
CA PHE A 1144 -6.10 12.86 -12.43
C PHE A 1144 -7.12 13.93 -12.87
N THR A 1145 -7.06 14.39 -14.12
CA THR A 1145 -8.10 15.21 -14.78
C THR A 1145 -9.48 14.60 -14.56
N ASP A 1146 -9.57 13.29 -14.71
CA ASP A 1146 -10.74 12.44 -14.50
C ASP A 1146 -11.40 12.55 -13.10
N LEU A 1147 -10.69 12.99 -12.06
CA LEU A 1147 -11.26 13.20 -10.72
C LEU A 1147 -11.56 14.67 -10.40
N ASN A 1148 -11.11 15.62 -11.23
CA ASN A 1148 -11.49 17.03 -11.12
C ASN A 1148 -12.89 17.30 -11.71
N GLU A 1149 -13.47 16.33 -12.43
CA GLU A 1149 -14.86 16.39 -12.90
C GLU A 1149 -15.89 16.30 -11.76
N ILE A 1150 -15.54 15.76 -10.58
CA ILE A 1150 -16.45 15.46 -9.43
C ILE A 1150 -16.38 16.53 -8.32
#